data_AF-A0A9Q9UC15-F1
#
_entry.id   AF-A0A9Q9UC15-F1
#
_cell.length_a   1.000
_cell.length_b   1.000
_cell.length_c   1.000
_cell.angle_alpha   90.00
_cell.angle_beta   90.00
_cell.angle_gamma   90.00
#
_symmetry.space_group_name_H-M   'P 1'
#
loop_
_entity.id
_entity.type
_entity.pdbx_description
1 polymer ?
#
loop_
_entity_poly.entity_id
_entity_poly.type
_entity_poly.pdbx_seq_one_letter_code
_entity_poly.pdbx_strand_id
1 'polypeptide(L)'
;MKDEQGRPFIVVRDQGKKKRQFGNEAVKSHILAARTVANIVKSSLGPRGLDKILISPDGDITVTNDGATILQQMEITNHVAKLLVELSKSQDDEIGDGTTGVVVLAGALLEQAADLIDKGIHPIRIADGYDQACDIAVAELDKISDTIEFSREETSNLVKVARTSLGSKIVSKAHDQFANIAVDAVLSVADLERKDVDFELIKVDGKVGGALEDTLLVKGVIVDKDFSHPQMPSEVRDAKIAILTCAFEPPKPKTKHHLDITSVEEFKKLQNYEKEKFIEMIQQIKDTGANLAICQWGFDDEANHLLLQNELPAVRWVGGPEIELIAIATNGRIVPRFEDLTAEKLGSAGIVREMTFGTTREKMLVIEECANTRAVTVFVRGSNKMIIDEAKRSLHDALCVVRNLVRDNRVVYGGGAAEIACSLAVEDEAVKTPGLEQYAMRAFSEALDTVPMTLAENSGLNPIATLAEVKSQQVKAGPEDRGKLGVDCMGRGNNNMKDAFVIDPLIGKKQQLQLATQLCRMVLKVNNMDSQCGKWPHSVHIQPGLTNQDTEAAFGAMLNLTFQSAYMNDGLIDFFTMVRGCWLVGTQPHVDLDHTIFKTFGRVSYLERIKALIQDGDETNHYLDKIIAEGFCQSVQKLGPLCHSVAELKYLAHMQRIATLASTNPAESYHELAFLYDGLGNLSGNDFASFIDPTNHASQLVILHMLVLEFVMSRKAVEGDKRSAIGKKGYHCRKAMSKVWIQQILRKLPVEYYEYGEWPLRFINSLNYSFDDEDQVWKPFFLSNGRTVIPAGETLSLAVI
;
A
#
# COMPACT_ATOMS: atom_id res chain seq x y z
N MET A 1 9.82 3.78 47.38
CA MET A 1 10.26 2.44 47.79
C MET A 1 11.70 2.25 47.32
N LYS A 2 12.55 1.59 48.11
CA LYS A 2 13.93 1.21 47.78
C LYS A 2 14.08 -0.29 48.00
N ASP A 3 14.94 -0.95 47.25
CA ASP A 3 15.28 -2.36 47.48
C ASP A 3 16.18 -2.53 48.73
N GLU A 4 16.45 -3.79 49.12
CA GLU A 4 17.31 -4.14 50.26
C GLU A 4 18.76 -3.62 50.13
N GLN A 5 19.15 -3.13 48.95
CA GLN A 5 20.47 -2.54 48.69
C GLN A 5 20.43 -1.02 48.57
N GLY A 6 19.31 -0.38 48.92
CA GLY A 6 19.18 1.07 49.03
C GLY A 6 19.13 1.82 47.69
N ARG A 7 18.97 1.12 46.57
CA ARG A 7 18.90 1.76 45.24
C ARG A 7 17.49 2.33 45.01
N PRO A 8 17.36 3.56 44.47
CA PRO A 8 16.06 4.11 44.13
C PRO A 8 15.48 3.34 42.93
N PHE A 9 14.20 2.95 43.01
CA PHE A 9 13.47 2.48 41.83
C PHE A 9 13.40 3.62 40.81
N ILE A 10 14.07 3.47 39.67
CA ILE A 10 13.93 4.37 38.53
C ILE A 10 12.73 3.90 37.72
N VAL A 11 11.58 4.55 37.91
CA VAL A 11 10.42 4.37 37.03
C VAL A 11 10.69 5.16 35.75
N VAL A 12 11.01 4.46 34.66
CA VAL A 12 11.23 5.05 33.33
C VAL A 12 9.90 5.63 32.82
N ARG A 13 9.89 6.90 32.43
CA ARG A 13 8.69 7.66 32.00
C ARG A 13 7.92 7.02 30.83
N ASP A 14 8.56 6.15 30.05
CA ASP A 14 7.94 5.39 28.95
C ASP A 14 6.99 4.27 29.39
N GLN A 15 7.04 3.81 30.64
CA GLN A 15 6.04 2.87 31.15
C GLN A 15 4.64 3.51 31.27
N GLY A 16 4.56 4.84 31.40
CA GLY A 16 3.29 5.57 31.46
C GLY A 16 2.57 5.72 30.11
N LYS A 17 3.27 5.54 28.98
CA LYS A 17 2.69 5.63 27.62
C LYS A 17 2.23 4.27 27.06
N LYS A 18 2.66 3.16 27.66
CA LYS A 18 2.23 1.80 27.29
C LYS A 18 0.90 1.51 27.99
N LYS A 19 -0.23 1.65 27.29
CA LYS A 19 -1.49 1.12 27.81
C LYS A 19 -1.46 -0.39 27.62
N ARG A 20 -1.45 -1.10 28.73
CA ARG A 20 -1.63 -2.55 28.76
C ARG A 20 -3.05 -2.85 29.23
N GLN A 21 -3.79 -3.57 28.40
CA GLN A 21 -5.07 -4.16 28.80
C GLN A 21 -4.83 -5.64 29.06
N PHE A 22 -5.32 -6.14 30.19
CA PHE A 22 -5.10 -7.52 30.63
C PHE A 22 -6.42 -8.23 30.91
N GLY A 23 -6.44 -9.54 30.65
CA GLY A 23 -7.52 -10.44 31.03
C GLY A 23 -8.85 -10.12 30.34
N ASN A 24 -9.94 -10.27 31.08
CA ASN A 24 -11.29 -10.16 30.53
C ASN A 24 -11.60 -8.76 29.97
N GLU A 25 -10.99 -7.70 30.49
CA GLU A 25 -11.20 -6.33 29.99
C GLU A 25 -10.63 -6.14 28.58
N ALA A 26 -9.46 -6.75 28.29
CA ALA A 26 -8.88 -6.76 26.96
C ALA A 26 -9.78 -7.51 25.97
N VAL A 27 -10.24 -8.70 26.35
CA VAL A 27 -11.13 -9.53 25.51
C VAL A 27 -12.45 -8.80 25.22
N LYS A 28 -13.05 -8.12 26.20
CA LYS A 28 -14.25 -7.30 25.99
C LYS A 28 -14.01 -6.13 25.04
N SER A 29 -12.87 -5.45 25.17
CA SER A 29 -12.46 -4.38 24.25
C SER A 29 -12.33 -4.89 22.81
N HIS A 30 -11.79 -6.11 22.63
CA HIS A 30 -11.67 -6.78 21.35
C HIS A 30 -13.03 -7.12 20.74
N ILE A 31 -13.92 -7.71 21.55
CA ILE A 31 -15.30 -8.04 21.14
C ILE A 31 -16.05 -6.77 20.74
N LEU A 32 -15.92 -5.68 21.50
CA LEU A 32 -16.57 -4.41 21.19
C LEU A 32 -16.12 -3.84 19.84
N ALA A 33 -14.82 -3.91 19.55
CA ALA A 33 -14.28 -3.47 18.26
C ALA A 33 -14.82 -4.33 17.11
N ALA A 34 -14.82 -5.65 17.27
CA ALA A 34 -15.35 -6.58 16.27
C ALA A 34 -16.85 -6.34 16.01
N ARG A 35 -17.64 -6.18 17.07
CA ARG A 35 -19.07 -5.88 16.99
C ARG A 35 -19.34 -4.57 16.26
N THR A 36 -18.53 -3.55 16.50
CA THR A 36 -18.68 -2.24 15.84
C THR A 36 -18.50 -2.37 14.33
N VAL A 37 -17.50 -3.13 13.89
CA VAL A 37 -17.26 -3.41 12.47
C VAL A 37 -18.41 -4.25 11.88
N ALA A 38 -18.82 -5.32 12.57
CA ALA A 38 -19.93 -6.16 12.12
C ALA A 38 -21.23 -5.35 11.94
N ASN A 39 -21.55 -4.45 12.88
CA ASN A 39 -22.72 -3.58 12.79
C ASN A 39 -22.68 -2.62 11.60
N ILE A 40 -21.50 -2.16 11.19
CA ILE A 40 -21.37 -1.32 9.99
C ILE A 40 -21.76 -2.12 8.75
N VAL A 41 -21.24 -3.34 8.58
CA VAL A 41 -21.52 -4.17 7.40
C VAL A 41 -22.90 -4.84 7.45
N LYS A 42 -23.51 -4.98 8.63
CA LYS A 42 -24.82 -5.63 8.85
C LYS A 42 -25.92 -5.09 7.93
N SER A 43 -25.97 -3.79 7.66
CA SER A 43 -26.99 -3.17 6.78
C SER A 43 -26.83 -3.49 5.28
N SER A 44 -25.75 -4.17 4.91
CA SER A 44 -25.40 -4.58 3.54
C SER A 44 -25.76 -6.05 3.28
N LEU A 45 -26.23 -6.78 4.29
CA LEU A 45 -26.60 -8.19 4.15
C LEU A 45 -27.97 -8.38 3.48
N GLY A 46 -28.03 -9.24 2.46
CA GLY A 46 -29.26 -9.69 1.82
C GLY A 46 -29.67 -8.89 0.57
N PRO A 47 -30.76 -9.28 -0.12
CA PRO A 47 -31.21 -8.65 -1.37
C PRO A 47 -31.74 -7.23 -1.17
N ARG A 48 -32.09 -6.86 0.06
CA ARG A 48 -32.48 -5.50 0.47
C ARG A 48 -31.34 -4.76 1.20
N GLY A 49 -30.14 -5.33 1.21
CA GLY A 49 -28.94 -4.67 1.72
C GLY A 49 -28.63 -3.40 0.94
N LEU A 50 -28.08 -2.40 1.62
CA LEU A 50 -27.75 -1.11 1.02
C LEU A 50 -26.24 -0.97 0.80
N ASP A 51 -25.89 -0.39 -0.35
CA ASP A 51 -24.51 -0.04 -0.70
C ASP A 51 -23.94 1.01 0.26
N LYS A 52 -22.61 0.99 0.41
CA LYS A 52 -21.88 1.99 1.19
C LYS A 52 -21.04 2.86 0.27
N ILE A 53 -21.03 4.16 0.57
CA ILE A 53 -20.13 5.12 -0.06
C ILE A 53 -18.85 5.18 0.74
N LEU A 54 -17.74 4.91 0.08
CA LEU A 54 -16.39 4.91 0.64
C LEU A 54 -15.57 5.93 -0.13
N ILE A 55 -14.81 6.74 0.61
CA ILE A 55 -13.97 7.79 0.04
C ILE A 55 -12.54 7.43 0.44
N SER A 56 -11.69 7.18 -0.56
CA SER A 56 -10.28 6.91 -0.31
C SER A 56 -9.57 8.16 0.22
N PRO A 57 -8.40 8.02 0.86
CA PRO A 57 -7.56 9.16 1.24
C PRO A 57 -7.20 10.07 0.06
N ASP A 58 -7.14 9.50 -1.15
CA ASP A 58 -6.87 10.21 -2.40
C ASP A 58 -8.11 10.91 -2.99
N GLY A 59 -9.29 10.69 -2.40
CA GLY A 59 -10.57 11.28 -2.83
C GLY A 59 -11.35 10.44 -3.85
N ASP A 60 -10.91 9.22 -4.16
CA ASP A 60 -11.65 8.31 -5.02
C ASP A 60 -12.90 7.80 -4.32
N ILE A 61 -14.04 7.89 -5.01
CA ILE A 61 -15.34 7.46 -4.49
C ILE A 61 -15.62 6.04 -4.99
N THR A 62 -15.82 5.11 -4.06
CA THR A 62 -16.31 3.76 -4.34
C THR A 62 -17.68 3.59 -3.72
N VAL A 63 -18.63 3.02 -4.47
CA VAL A 63 -19.94 2.64 -3.97
C VAL A 63 -20.09 1.14 -4.17
N THR A 64 -20.29 0.39 -3.09
CA THR A 64 -20.32 -1.08 -3.15
C THR A 64 -21.15 -1.69 -2.03
N ASN A 65 -21.70 -2.88 -2.30
CA ASN A 65 -22.36 -3.72 -1.30
C ASN A 65 -21.45 -4.84 -0.76
N ASP A 66 -20.29 -5.07 -1.41
CA ASP A 66 -19.42 -6.18 -1.05
C ASP A 66 -18.70 -5.92 0.28
N GLY A 67 -18.87 -6.85 1.22
CA GLY A 67 -18.31 -6.77 2.57
C GLY A 67 -16.78 -6.79 2.58
N ALA A 68 -16.12 -7.51 1.66
CA ALA A 68 -14.67 -7.57 1.61
C ALA A 68 -14.10 -6.22 1.16
N THR A 69 -14.64 -5.66 0.08
CA THR A 69 -14.25 -4.35 -0.44
C THR A 69 -14.52 -3.24 0.59
N ILE A 70 -15.69 -3.25 1.26
CA ILE A 70 -16.02 -2.29 2.31
C ILE A 70 -14.94 -2.28 3.38
N LEU A 71 -14.59 -3.46 3.89
CA LEU A 71 -13.65 -3.59 5.00
C LEU A 71 -12.21 -3.29 4.61
N GLN A 72 -11.80 -3.56 3.37
CA GLN A 72 -10.47 -3.23 2.86
C GLN A 72 -10.25 -1.73 2.70
N GLN A 73 -11.28 -1.00 2.27
CA GLN A 73 -11.19 0.45 2.09
C GLN A 73 -11.36 1.23 3.41
N MET A 74 -11.95 0.62 4.43
CA MET A 74 -12.07 1.23 5.75
C MET A 74 -10.70 1.31 6.46
N GLU A 75 -10.31 2.52 6.88
CA GLU A 75 -9.08 2.71 7.66
C GLU A 75 -9.26 2.22 9.11
N ILE A 76 -8.91 0.96 9.34
CA ILE A 76 -9.08 0.29 10.64
C ILE A 76 -7.79 0.34 11.45
N THR A 77 -7.88 0.95 12.64
CA THR A 77 -6.75 1.05 13.58
C THR A 77 -6.62 -0.16 14.50
N ASN A 78 -7.74 -0.74 14.94
CA ASN A 78 -7.79 -1.85 15.88
C ASN A 78 -7.37 -3.19 15.23
N HIS A 79 -6.48 -3.93 15.88
CA HIS A 79 -5.92 -5.18 15.35
C HIS A 79 -6.96 -6.30 15.18
N VAL A 80 -7.95 -6.39 16.06
CA VAL A 80 -9.01 -7.40 15.98
C VAL A 80 -9.95 -7.09 14.81
N ALA A 81 -10.24 -5.80 14.61
CA ALA A 81 -10.98 -5.36 13.44
C ALA A 81 -10.22 -5.64 12.14
N LYS A 82 -8.88 -5.53 12.12
CA LYS A 82 -8.06 -5.96 10.96
C LYS A 82 -8.18 -7.47 10.69
N LEU A 83 -8.28 -8.30 11.73
CA LEU A 83 -8.52 -9.73 11.52
C LEU A 83 -9.88 -10.00 10.86
N LEU A 84 -10.91 -9.18 11.11
CA LEU A 84 -12.19 -9.26 10.38
C LEU A 84 -12.04 -8.88 8.90
N VAL A 85 -11.14 -7.95 8.56
CA VAL A 85 -10.82 -7.62 7.16
C VAL A 85 -10.21 -8.84 6.45
N GLU A 86 -9.21 -9.46 7.06
CA GLU A 86 -8.56 -10.65 6.50
C GLU A 86 -9.52 -11.85 6.43
N LEU A 87 -10.43 -11.99 7.41
CA LEU A 87 -11.49 -13.00 7.37
C LEU A 87 -12.40 -12.81 6.15
N SER A 88 -12.88 -11.59 5.94
CA SER A 88 -13.76 -11.26 4.81
C SER A 88 -13.06 -11.49 3.47
N LYS A 89 -11.79 -11.10 3.38
CA LYS A 89 -10.95 -11.34 2.21
C LYS A 89 -10.72 -12.83 1.93
N SER A 90 -10.45 -13.62 2.98
CA SER A 90 -10.26 -15.07 2.82
C SER A 90 -11.52 -15.77 2.30
N GLN A 91 -12.70 -15.30 2.71
CA GLN A 91 -13.98 -15.79 2.19
C GLN A 91 -14.18 -15.41 0.71
N ASP A 92 -13.75 -14.20 0.32
CA ASP A 92 -13.79 -13.71 -1.05
C ASP A 92 -12.87 -14.53 -1.98
N ASP A 93 -11.61 -14.73 -1.59
CA ASP A 93 -10.63 -15.47 -2.40
C ASP A 93 -11.04 -16.96 -2.61
N GLU A 94 -11.56 -17.63 -1.57
CA GLU A 94 -11.93 -19.05 -1.60
C GLU A 94 -13.31 -19.32 -2.21
N ILE A 95 -14.32 -18.53 -1.86
CA ILE A 95 -15.73 -18.78 -2.23
C ILE A 95 -16.28 -17.69 -3.14
N GLY A 96 -15.86 -16.44 -2.96
CA GLY A 96 -16.33 -15.26 -3.71
C GLY A 96 -17.73 -14.75 -3.35
N ASP A 97 -18.41 -15.37 -2.39
CA ASP A 97 -19.70 -14.88 -1.88
C ASP A 97 -19.79 -15.07 -0.36
N GLY A 98 -20.65 -14.27 0.27
CA GLY A 98 -20.89 -14.26 1.71
C GLY A 98 -19.80 -13.60 2.54
N THR A 99 -19.03 -12.70 1.94
CA THR A 99 -18.07 -11.80 2.58
C THR A 99 -18.71 -11.01 3.74
N THR A 100 -19.93 -10.50 3.53
CA THR A 100 -20.70 -9.82 4.58
C THR A 100 -21.22 -10.79 5.65
N GLY A 101 -21.69 -11.98 5.24
CA GLY A 101 -22.28 -12.97 6.13
C GLY A 101 -21.29 -13.50 7.17
N VAL A 102 -20.06 -13.81 6.75
CA VAL A 102 -19.02 -14.34 7.65
C VAL A 102 -18.63 -13.33 8.75
N VAL A 103 -18.61 -12.04 8.42
CA VAL A 103 -18.28 -10.95 9.37
C VAL A 103 -19.41 -10.73 10.37
N VAL A 104 -20.66 -10.74 9.90
CA VAL A 104 -21.85 -10.62 10.77
C VAL A 104 -21.92 -11.79 11.74
N LEU A 105 -21.68 -13.02 11.26
CA LEU A 105 -21.66 -14.21 12.10
C LEU A 105 -20.54 -14.18 13.14
N ALA A 106 -19.30 -13.82 12.73
CA ALA A 106 -18.18 -13.69 13.67
C ALA A 106 -18.44 -12.60 14.74
N GLY A 107 -19.05 -11.48 14.34
CA GLY A 107 -19.47 -10.43 15.28
C GLY A 107 -20.50 -10.93 16.29
N ALA A 108 -21.50 -11.68 15.84
CA ALA A 108 -22.54 -12.25 16.71
C ALA A 108 -21.97 -13.30 17.68
N LEU A 109 -21.09 -14.19 17.22
CA LEU A 109 -20.43 -15.18 18.06
C LEU A 109 -19.58 -14.53 19.17
N LEU A 110 -18.86 -13.45 18.84
CA LEU A 110 -18.08 -12.69 19.81
C LEU A 110 -18.97 -11.94 20.81
N GLU A 111 -20.09 -11.38 20.36
CA GLU A 111 -21.06 -10.74 21.25
C GLU A 111 -21.65 -11.75 22.26
N GLN A 112 -22.07 -12.92 21.79
CA GLN A 112 -22.54 -14.00 22.66
C GLN A 112 -21.46 -14.51 23.62
N ALA A 113 -20.20 -14.52 23.18
CA ALA A 113 -19.09 -14.87 24.06
C ALA A 113 -18.88 -13.84 25.18
N ALA A 114 -19.16 -12.55 24.95
CA ALA A 114 -19.06 -11.53 26.01
C ALA A 114 -20.00 -11.82 27.18
N ASP A 115 -21.24 -12.21 26.89
CA ASP A 115 -22.24 -12.55 27.90
C ASP A 115 -21.85 -13.78 28.73
N LEU A 116 -21.19 -14.76 28.10
CA LEU A 116 -20.65 -15.92 28.80
C LEU A 116 -19.43 -15.58 29.67
N ILE A 117 -18.56 -14.67 29.21
CA ILE A 117 -17.43 -14.17 29.99
C ILE A 117 -17.94 -13.41 31.24
N ASP A 118 -19.04 -12.67 31.12
CA ASP A 118 -19.68 -11.98 32.24
C ASP A 118 -20.27 -12.92 33.28
N LYS A 119 -20.74 -14.10 32.83
CA LYS A 119 -21.15 -15.20 33.72
C LYS A 119 -19.96 -15.94 34.36
N GLY A 120 -18.72 -15.54 34.06
CA GLY A 120 -17.50 -16.11 34.62
C GLY A 120 -16.95 -17.33 33.88
N ILE A 121 -17.42 -17.61 32.66
CA ILE A 121 -16.92 -18.72 31.84
C ILE A 121 -15.59 -18.31 31.19
N HIS A 122 -14.59 -19.18 31.27
CA HIS A 122 -13.26 -18.91 30.72
C HIS A 122 -13.28 -18.86 29.17
N PRO A 123 -12.68 -17.83 28.51
CA PRO A 123 -12.71 -17.67 27.05
C PRO A 123 -12.29 -18.90 26.23
N ILE A 124 -11.26 -19.62 26.69
CA ILE A 124 -10.78 -20.85 26.03
C ILE A 124 -11.86 -21.93 26.00
N ARG A 125 -12.64 -22.10 27.09
CA ARG A 125 -13.71 -23.10 27.12
C ARG A 125 -14.87 -22.73 26.21
N ILE A 126 -15.14 -21.44 26.05
CA ILE A 126 -16.12 -20.94 25.08
C ILE A 126 -15.64 -21.29 23.66
N ALA A 127 -14.38 -21.02 23.35
CA ALA A 127 -13.79 -21.35 22.04
C ALA A 127 -13.87 -22.85 21.73
N ASP A 128 -13.52 -23.71 22.68
CA ASP A 128 -13.61 -25.17 22.48
C ASP A 128 -15.06 -25.64 22.31
N GLY A 129 -16.03 -25.04 23.03
CA GLY A 129 -17.45 -25.32 22.85
C GLY A 129 -18.02 -24.82 21.51
N TYR A 130 -17.51 -23.70 21.00
CA TYR A 130 -17.86 -23.19 19.67
C TYR A 130 -17.33 -24.10 18.55
N ASP A 131 -16.12 -24.65 18.69
CA ASP A 131 -15.58 -25.61 17.72
C ASP A 131 -16.49 -26.85 17.62
N GLN A 132 -16.90 -27.42 18.77
CA GLN A 132 -17.84 -28.55 18.78
C GLN A 132 -19.20 -28.20 18.16
N ALA A 133 -19.75 -27.01 18.47
CA ALA A 133 -21.00 -26.54 17.89
C ALA A 133 -20.90 -26.34 16.37
N CYS A 134 -19.75 -25.87 15.88
CA CYS A 134 -19.48 -25.70 14.46
C CYS A 134 -19.45 -27.04 13.73
N ASP A 135 -18.80 -28.07 14.30
CA ASP A 135 -18.78 -29.42 13.73
C ASP A 135 -20.20 -30.00 13.58
N ILE A 136 -21.05 -29.80 14.59
CA ILE A 136 -22.46 -30.22 14.56
C ILE A 136 -23.24 -29.45 13.48
N ALA A 137 -23.06 -28.13 13.38
CA ALA A 137 -23.71 -27.30 12.38
C ALA A 137 -23.29 -27.70 10.95
N VAL A 138 -21.99 -27.93 10.71
CA VAL A 138 -21.47 -28.39 9.41
C VAL A 138 -22.02 -29.76 9.04
N ALA A 139 -22.12 -30.68 10.01
CA ALA A 139 -22.73 -31.99 9.79
C ALA A 139 -24.24 -31.90 9.50
N GLU A 140 -24.94 -30.93 10.08
CA GLU A 140 -26.35 -30.69 9.76
C GLU A 140 -26.52 -30.10 8.36
N LEU A 141 -25.64 -29.17 7.93
CA LEU A 141 -25.62 -28.66 6.56
C LEU A 141 -25.48 -29.78 5.52
N ASP A 142 -24.66 -30.80 5.79
CA ASP A 142 -24.55 -31.98 4.92
C ASP A 142 -25.88 -32.75 4.81
N LYS A 143 -26.63 -32.89 5.91
CA LYS A 143 -27.90 -33.64 5.93
C LYS A 143 -29.03 -32.90 5.21
N ILE A 144 -29.10 -31.58 5.34
CA ILE A 144 -30.15 -30.75 4.70
C ILE A 144 -29.81 -30.37 3.26
N SER A 145 -28.60 -30.70 2.79
CA SER A 145 -28.17 -30.35 1.43
C SER A 145 -28.97 -31.11 0.37
N ASP A 146 -29.37 -30.38 -0.66
CA ASP A 146 -29.95 -30.93 -1.88
C ASP A 146 -28.87 -30.94 -2.97
N THR A 147 -29.04 -31.77 -3.99
CA THR A 147 -28.12 -31.81 -5.14
C THR A 147 -28.79 -31.19 -6.35
N ILE A 148 -28.10 -30.28 -7.03
CA ILE A 148 -28.55 -29.73 -8.31
C ILE A 148 -27.81 -30.44 -9.42
N GLU A 149 -28.56 -31.01 -10.35
CA GLU A 149 -28.02 -31.50 -11.60
C GLU A 149 -27.90 -30.35 -12.60
N PHE A 150 -26.77 -30.33 -13.31
CA PHE A 150 -26.52 -29.46 -14.45
C PHE A 150 -25.73 -30.23 -15.50
N SER A 151 -25.91 -29.84 -16.75
CA SER A 151 -25.12 -30.33 -17.88
C SER A 151 -24.69 -29.16 -18.76
N ARG A 152 -23.86 -29.41 -19.79
CA ARG A 152 -23.51 -28.38 -20.77
C ARG A 152 -24.73 -27.89 -21.57
N GLU A 153 -25.78 -28.71 -21.66
CA GLU A 153 -27.01 -28.43 -22.40
C GLU A 153 -28.10 -27.85 -21.48
N GLU A 154 -28.12 -28.26 -20.22
CA GLU A 154 -29.08 -27.81 -19.21
C GLU A 154 -28.38 -26.97 -18.13
N THR A 155 -28.30 -25.67 -18.41
CA THR A 155 -27.66 -24.67 -17.53
C THR A 155 -28.67 -23.87 -16.71
N SER A 156 -29.97 -24.17 -16.86
CA SER A 156 -31.06 -23.37 -16.29
C SER A 156 -30.96 -23.21 -14.76
N ASN A 157 -30.54 -24.27 -14.06
CA ASN A 157 -30.36 -24.22 -12.62
C ASN A 157 -29.15 -23.36 -12.21
N LEU A 158 -28.03 -23.44 -12.94
CA LEU A 158 -26.84 -22.61 -12.69
C LEU A 158 -27.16 -21.12 -12.87
N VAL A 159 -27.89 -20.78 -13.93
CA VAL A 159 -28.32 -19.40 -14.21
C VAL A 159 -29.18 -18.87 -13.06
N LYS A 160 -30.10 -19.67 -12.56
CA LYS A 160 -30.94 -19.25 -11.42
C LYS A 160 -30.14 -19.09 -10.13
N VAL A 161 -29.09 -19.89 -9.87
CA VAL A 161 -28.23 -19.68 -8.69
C VAL A 161 -27.39 -18.40 -8.85
N ALA A 162 -26.79 -18.18 -10.02
CA ALA A 162 -26.08 -16.94 -10.33
C ALA A 162 -27.00 -15.70 -10.19
N ARG A 163 -28.28 -15.85 -10.59
CA ARG A 163 -29.31 -14.82 -10.41
C ARG A 163 -29.50 -14.41 -8.96
N THR A 164 -29.51 -15.38 -8.05
CA THR A 164 -29.68 -15.14 -6.61
C THR A 164 -28.50 -14.34 -6.06
N SER A 165 -27.26 -14.68 -6.42
CA SER A 165 -26.07 -13.93 -5.99
C SER A 165 -26.01 -12.50 -6.57
N LEU A 166 -26.48 -12.30 -7.80
CA LEU A 166 -26.56 -10.98 -8.43
C LEU A 166 -27.73 -10.12 -7.93
N GLY A 167 -28.73 -10.73 -7.28
CA GLY A 167 -29.99 -10.08 -6.91
C GLY A 167 -29.85 -8.97 -5.86
N SER A 168 -28.80 -9.01 -5.05
CA SER A 168 -28.51 -8.01 -4.00
C SER A 168 -27.64 -6.84 -4.45
N LYS A 169 -27.29 -6.76 -5.73
CA LYS A 169 -26.24 -5.84 -6.23
C LYS A 169 -26.79 -4.81 -7.22
N ILE A 170 -25.96 -3.82 -7.58
CA ILE A 170 -26.33 -2.77 -8.56
C ILE A 170 -26.75 -3.35 -9.92
N VAL A 171 -26.23 -4.52 -10.25
CA VAL A 171 -26.51 -5.27 -11.49
C VAL A 171 -27.91 -5.91 -11.48
N SER A 172 -28.68 -5.77 -10.39
CA SER A 172 -30.04 -6.30 -10.25
C SER A 172 -31.03 -5.86 -11.35
N LYS A 173 -30.76 -4.82 -12.15
CA LYS A 173 -31.59 -4.50 -13.32
C LYS A 173 -31.32 -5.41 -14.53
N ALA A 174 -30.08 -5.82 -14.72
CA ALA A 174 -29.61 -6.61 -15.86
C ALA A 174 -29.12 -8.01 -15.43
N HIS A 175 -29.52 -8.48 -14.26
CA HIS A 175 -28.98 -9.71 -13.67
C HIS A 175 -29.25 -10.95 -14.52
N ASP A 176 -30.32 -10.98 -15.33
CA ASP A 176 -30.60 -12.11 -16.21
C ASP A 176 -29.51 -12.26 -17.29
N GLN A 177 -29.07 -11.15 -17.89
CA GLN A 177 -27.97 -11.14 -18.85
C GLN A 177 -26.64 -11.48 -18.19
N PHE A 178 -26.34 -10.88 -17.03
CA PHE A 178 -25.09 -11.15 -16.29
C PHE A 178 -25.01 -12.59 -15.78
N ALA A 179 -26.13 -13.18 -15.34
CA ALA A 179 -26.18 -14.58 -14.92
C ALA A 179 -25.87 -15.53 -16.09
N ASN A 180 -26.47 -15.28 -17.27
CA ASN A 180 -26.16 -16.06 -18.47
C ASN A 180 -24.69 -15.92 -18.88
N ILE A 181 -24.16 -14.70 -18.89
CA ILE A 181 -22.75 -14.43 -19.21
C ILE A 181 -21.80 -15.15 -18.24
N ALA A 182 -22.09 -15.10 -16.93
CA ALA A 182 -21.26 -15.76 -15.92
C ALA A 182 -21.24 -17.29 -16.11
N VAL A 183 -22.40 -17.89 -16.36
CA VAL A 183 -22.52 -19.34 -16.60
C VAL A 183 -21.83 -19.75 -17.89
N ASP A 184 -22.05 -19.02 -18.98
CA ASP A 184 -21.41 -19.29 -20.27
C ASP A 184 -19.89 -19.13 -20.20
N ALA A 185 -19.39 -18.12 -19.48
CA ALA A 185 -17.97 -17.91 -19.27
C ALA A 185 -17.34 -19.08 -18.50
N VAL A 186 -17.93 -19.47 -17.36
CA VAL A 186 -17.41 -20.58 -16.55
C VAL A 186 -17.45 -21.89 -17.32
N LEU A 187 -18.55 -22.23 -17.97
CA LEU A 187 -18.68 -23.49 -18.72
C LEU A 187 -17.76 -23.58 -19.95
N SER A 188 -17.38 -22.44 -20.53
CA SER A 188 -16.41 -22.39 -21.63
C SER A 188 -15.00 -22.78 -21.18
N VAL A 189 -14.65 -22.46 -19.93
CA VAL A 189 -13.32 -22.69 -19.36
C VAL A 189 -13.24 -23.99 -18.54
N ALA A 190 -14.36 -24.38 -17.94
CA ALA A 190 -14.47 -25.48 -17.00
C ALA A 190 -14.05 -26.83 -17.60
N ASP A 191 -13.20 -27.53 -16.86
CA ASP A 191 -12.94 -28.95 -17.05
C ASP A 191 -13.90 -29.75 -16.17
N LEU A 192 -14.92 -30.34 -16.80
CA LEU A 192 -15.97 -31.08 -16.09
C LEU A 192 -15.49 -32.44 -15.56
N GLU A 193 -14.42 -33.01 -16.14
CA GLU A 193 -13.85 -34.27 -15.66
C GLU A 193 -13.06 -34.03 -14.38
N ARG A 194 -12.24 -32.97 -14.37
CA ARG A 194 -11.48 -32.54 -13.19
C ARG A 194 -12.33 -31.79 -12.17
N LYS A 195 -13.52 -31.31 -12.56
CA LYS A 195 -14.37 -30.40 -11.78
C LYS A 195 -13.63 -29.16 -11.31
N ASP A 196 -12.87 -28.54 -12.20
CA ASP A 196 -12.06 -27.37 -11.87
C ASP A 196 -12.25 -26.25 -12.90
N VAL A 197 -12.14 -25.02 -12.42
CA VAL A 197 -12.30 -23.80 -13.21
C VAL A 197 -11.13 -22.89 -12.88
N ASP A 198 -10.37 -22.56 -13.92
CA ASP A 198 -9.24 -21.65 -13.83
C ASP A 198 -9.69 -20.22 -14.16
N PHE A 199 -9.60 -19.31 -13.20
CA PHE A 199 -10.00 -17.92 -13.40
C PHE A 199 -8.99 -17.09 -14.18
N GLU A 200 -7.73 -17.54 -14.32
CA GLU A 200 -6.75 -16.82 -15.14
C GLU A 200 -7.14 -16.79 -16.63
N LEU A 201 -7.97 -17.75 -17.05
CA LEU A 201 -8.51 -17.85 -18.40
C LEU A 201 -9.76 -16.99 -18.64
N ILE A 202 -10.32 -16.38 -17.58
CA ILE A 202 -11.48 -15.48 -17.66
C ILE A 202 -11.03 -14.05 -17.34
N LYS A 203 -10.88 -13.22 -18.38
CA LYS A 203 -10.61 -11.79 -18.20
C LYS A 203 -11.91 -11.03 -18.03
N VAL A 204 -12.03 -10.23 -16.97
CA VAL A 204 -13.14 -9.28 -16.82
C VAL A 204 -12.61 -7.87 -17.06
N ASP A 205 -12.91 -7.32 -18.22
CA ASP A 205 -12.53 -5.96 -18.58
C ASP A 205 -13.77 -5.07 -18.67
N GLY A 206 -13.57 -3.75 -18.63
CA GLY A 206 -14.71 -2.84 -18.69
C GLY A 206 -14.31 -1.41 -18.92
N LYS A 207 -15.11 -0.74 -19.74
CA LYS A 207 -14.83 0.59 -20.27
C LYS A 207 -16.06 1.48 -20.17
N VAL A 208 -15.82 2.75 -19.83
CA VAL A 208 -16.88 3.74 -19.62
C VAL A 208 -17.64 4.01 -20.91
N GLY A 209 -18.95 4.20 -20.78
CA GLY A 209 -19.88 4.53 -21.84
C GLY A 209 -20.92 3.43 -22.08
N GLY A 210 -22.05 3.81 -22.68
CA GLY A 210 -23.19 2.89 -22.88
C GLY A 210 -23.96 2.59 -21.59
N ALA A 211 -24.81 1.58 -21.66
CA ALA A 211 -25.56 1.05 -20.53
C ALA A 211 -24.95 -0.27 -20.02
N LEU A 212 -25.39 -0.73 -18.85
CA LEU A 212 -25.01 -2.05 -18.32
C LEU A 212 -25.45 -3.19 -19.24
N GLU A 213 -26.54 -2.99 -19.98
CA GLU A 213 -27.10 -3.95 -20.95
C GLU A 213 -26.22 -4.15 -22.19
N ASP A 214 -25.29 -3.23 -22.46
CA ASP A 214 -24.32 -3.35 -23.56
C ASP A 214 -23.16 -4.30 -23.22
N THR A 215 -23.17 -4.92 -22.04
CA THR A 215 -22.15 -5.87 -21.57
C THR A 215 -22.21 -7.16 -22.39
N LEU A 216 -21.07 -7.65 -22.84
CA LEU A 216 -20.97 -8.77 -23.78
C LEU A 216 -19.88 -9.77 -23.40
N LEU A 217 -20.11 -11.04 -23.74
CA LEU A 217 -19.14 -12.11 -23.60
C LEU A 217 -18.41 -12.30 -24.94
N VAL A 218 -17.11 -12.05 -24.96
CA VAL A 218 -16.25 -12.35 -26.11
C VAL A 218 -15.56 -13.69 -25.89
N LYS A 219 -15.78 -14.62 -26.83
CA LYS A 219 -15.05 -15.88 -26.90
C LYS A 219 -13.66 -15.67 -27.51
N GLY A 220 -12.79 -15.07 -26.70
CA GLY A 220 -11.44 -14.69 -27.07
C GLY A 220 -10.91 -13.60 -26.14
N VAL A 221 -10.09 -12.70 -26.67
CA VAL A 221 -9.38 -11.68 -25.88
C VAL A 221 -9.71 -10.28 -26.36
N ILE A 222 -9.99 -9.39 -25.41
CA ILE A 222 -10.10 -7.95 -25.66
C ILE A 222 -8.88 -7.26 -25.07
N VAL A 223 -8.33 -6.33 -25.84
CA VAL A 223 -7.18 -5.54 -25.48
C VAL A 223 -7.54 -4.07 -25.63
N ASP A 224 -7.21 -3.26 -24.61
CA ASP A 224 -7.43 -1.81 -24.65
C ASP A 224 -6.35 -1.09 -25.49
N LYS A 225 -6.30 -1.46 -26.77
CA LYS A 225 -5.40 -0.93 -27.81
C LYS A 225 -6.11 -0.86 -29.15
N ASP A 226 -5.64 0.06 -29.99
CA ASP A 226 -5.96 0.19 -31.40
C ASP A 226 -4.79 -0.34 -32.26
N PHE A 227 -5.03 -0.46 -33.56
CA PHE A 227 -3.95 -0.68 -34.51
C PHE A 227 -3.00 0.51 -34.51
N SER A 228 -1.72 0.22 -34.68
CA SER A 228 -0.66 1.20 -34.49
C SER A 228 -0.75 2.41 -35.43
N HIS A 229 -1.31 2.25 -36.63
CA HIS A 229 -1.48 3.33 -37.60
C HIS A 229 -2.96 3.48 -38.04
N PRO A 230 -3.52 4.71 -38.11
CA PRO A 230 -4.93 4.92 -38.45
C PRO A 230 -5.36 4.44 -39.85
N GLN A 231 -4.40 4.30 -40.78
CA GLN A 231 -4.62 3.78 -42.13
C GLN A 231 -4.53 2.24 -42.23
N MET A 232 -4.16 1.56 -41.14
CA MET A 232 -4.21 0.09 -41.11
C MET A 232 -5.67 -0.38 -41.20
N PRO A 233 -5.91 -1.56 -41.77
CA PRO A 233 -7.26 -2.12 -41.86
C PRO A 233 -7.85 -2.32 -40.45
N SER A 234 -9.10 -1.91 -40.25
CA SER A 234 -9.81 -2.08 -38.97
C SER A 234 -10.26 -3.52 -38.70
N GLU A 235 -10.15 -4.42 -39.69
CA GLU A 235 -10.51 -5.83 -39.58
C GLU A 235 -9.49 -6.69 -40.34
N VAL A 236 -9.04 -7.76 -39.71
CA VAL A 236 -8.17 -8.80 -40.28
C VAL A 236 -8.87 -10.14 -40.13
N ARG A 237 -9.07 -10.86 -41.24
CA ARG A 237 -9.68 -12.19 -41.30
C ARG A 237 -8.62 -13.26 -41.48
N ASP A 238 -8.88 -14.45 -40.95
CA ASP A 238 -7.94 -15.59 -40.92
C ASP A 238 -6.58 -15.15 -40.35
N ALA A 239 -6.63 -14.57 -39.15
CA ALA A 239 -5.49 -13.95 -38.49
C ALA A 239 -4.47 -14.99 -38.01
N LYS A 240 -3.27 -14.93 -38.61
CA LYS A 240 -2.04 -15.59 -38.17
C LYS A 240 -1.18 -14.57 -37.42
N ILE A 241 -1.22 -14.67 -36.10
CA ILE A 241 -0.74 -13.65 -35.18
C ILE A 241 0.69 -13.97 -34.74
N ALA A 242 1.62 -13.07 -35.01
CA ALA A 242 2.96 -13.09 -34.42
C ALA A 242 2.92 -12.42 -33.05
N ILE A 243 3.14 -13.19 -31.99
CA ILE A 243 3.14 -12.71 -30.60
C ILE A 243 4.58 -12.46 -30.17
N LEU A 244 4.95 -11.19 -30.04
CA LEU A 244 6.34 -10.75 -29.89
C LEU A 244 6.57 -10.03 -28.56
N THR A 245 7.61 -10.45 -27.83
CA THR A 245 8.10 -9.73 -26.64
C THR A 245 9.40 -8.97 -26.89
N CYS A 246 9.98 -9.08 -28.09
CA CYS A 246 11.07 -8.21 -28.52
C CYS A 246 10.54 -6.82 -28.87
N ALA A 247 11.36 -5.79 -28.63
CA ALA A 247 11.09 -4.46 -29.14
C ALA A 247 11.35 -4.42 -30.64
N PHE A 248 10.47 -3.75 -31.38
CA PHE A 248 10.64 -3.52 -32.81
C PHE A 248 11.48 -2.25 -32.99
N GLU A 249 12.77 -2.38 -32.69
CA GLU A 249 13.77 -1.31 -32.71
C GLU A 249 15.09 -1.83 -33.29
N PRO A 250 15.95 -0.96 -33.85
CA PRO A 250 17.29 -1.36 -34.27
C PRO A 250 18.05 -1.99 -33.09
N PRO A 251 18.83 -3.05 -33.33
CA PRO A 251 19.45 -3.82 -32.25
C PRO A 251 20.41 -2.96 -31.44
N LYS A 252 20.06 -2.69 -30.18
CA LYS A 252 20.90 -1.97 -29.22
C LYS A 252 21.54 -2.97 -28.26
N PRO A 253 22.85 -2.86 -27.96
CA PRO A 253 23.46 -3.65 -26.91
C PRO A 253 22.83 -3.31 -25.56
N LYS A 254 22.60 -4.32 -24.71
CA LYS A 254 22.01 -4.12 -23.36
C LYS A 254 22.96 -3.38 -22.40
N THR A 255 24.25 -3.34 -22.71
CA THR A 255 25.25 -2.57 -21.98
C THR A 255 25.22 -1.11 -22.42
N LYS A 256 25.59 -0.17 -21.53
CA LYS A 256 25.80 1.23 -21.92
C LYS A 256 26.78 1.27 -23.10
N HIS A 257 26.34 1.80 -24.22
CA HIS A 257 27.17 2.04 -25.40
C HIS A 257 27.06 3.50 -25.79
N HIS A 258 28.18 4.05 -26.24
CA HIS A 258 28.24 5.38 -26.83
C HIS A 258 28.56 5.18 -28.31
N LEU A 259 27.70 5.71 -29.18
CA LEU A 259 27.93 5.71 -30.62
C LEU A 259 28.48 7.09 -31.00
N ASP A 260 29.80 7.17 -31.17
CA ASP A 260 30.47 8.41 -31.55
C ASP A 260 30.43 8.56 -33.07
N ILE A 261 29.65 9.53 -33.56
CA ILE A 261 29.52 9.83 -34.99
C ILE A 261 30.47 10.97 -35.32
N THR A 262 31.53 10.69 -36.09
CA THR A 262 32.58 11.69 -36.40
C THR A 262 32.33 12.44 -37.68
N SER A 263 31.58 11.86 -38.62
CA SER A 263 31.33 12.43 -39.94
C SER A 263 29.84 12.39 -40.35
N VAL A 264 29.47 13.30 -41.25
CA VAL A 264 28.11 13.36 -41.83
C VAL A 264 27.82 12.11 -42.69
N GLU A 265 28.84 11.50 -43.29
CA GLU A 265 28.69 10.27 -44.08
C GLU A 265 28.37 9.06 -43.18
N GLU A 266 29.00 8.96 -42.02
CA GLU A 266 28.68 7.93 -41.02
C GLU A 266 27.24 8.07 -40.51
N PHE A 267 26.77 9.30 -40.29
CA PHE A 267 25.38 9.55 -39.93
C PHE A 267 24.40 9.04 -41.00
N LYS A 268 24.68 9.30 -42.29
CA LYS A 268 23.86 8.78 -43.40
C LYS A 268 23.89 7.25 -43.49
N LYS A 269 25.06 6.63 -43.24
CA LYS A 269 25.17 5.16 -43.20
C LYS A 269 24.35 4.57 -42.05
N LEU A 270 24.38 5.18 -40.87
CA LEU A 270 23.57 4.76 -39.73
C LEU A 270 22.08 4.83 -40.05
N GLN A 271 21.61 5.92 -40.65
CA GLN A 271 20.21 6.08 -41.04
C GLN A 271 19.76 5.01 -42.06
N ASN A 272 20.61 4.69 -43.04
CA ASN A 272 20.32 3.62 -44.00
C ASN A 272 20.32 2.25 -43.32
N TYR A 273 21.25 2.01 -42.41
CA TYR A 273 21.34 0.78 -41.63
C TYR A 273 20.08 0.56 -40.77
N GLU A 274 19.57 1.59 -40.10
CA GLU A 274 18.33 1.50 -39.30
C GLU A 274 17.13 1.11 -40.18
N LYS A 275 16.98 1.75 -41.35
CA LYS A 275 15.93 1.41 -42.33
C LYS A 275 16.05 -0.02 -42.84
N GLU A 276 17.25 -0.45 -43.22
CA GLU A 276 17.51 -1.82 -43.69
C GLU A 276 17.16 -2.84 -42.59
N LYS A 277 17.54 -2.58 -41.34
CA LYS A 277 17.22 -3.46 -40.21
C LYS A 277 15.72 -3.59 -39.96
N PHE A 278 14.96 -2.49 -40.07
CA PHE A 278 13.50 -2.58 -39.98
C PHE A 278 12.91 -3.42 -41.11
N ILE A 279 13.36 -3.22 -42.34
CA ILE A 279 12.88 -3.99 -43.49
C ILE A 279 13.19 -5.48 -43.31
N GLU A 280 14.39 -5.83 -42.81
CA GLU A 280 14.76 -7.20 -42.47
C GLU A 280 13.80 -7.81 -41.42
N MET A 281 13.49 -7.09 -40.34
CA MET A 281 12.55 -7.56 -39.31
C MET A 281 11.13 -7.78 -39.85
N ILE A 282 10.63 -6.86 -40.70
CA ILE A 282 9.31 -7.02 -41.34
C ILE A 282 9.32 -8.25 -42.24
N GLN A 283 10.38 -8.43 -43.03
CA GLN A 283 10.50 -9.56 -43.94
C GLN A 283 10.51 -10.88 -43.17
N GLN A 284 11.23 -10.96 -42.04
CA GLN A 284 11.22 -12.15 -41.18
C GLN A 284 9.80 -12.50 -40.69
N ILE A 285 8.98 -11.51 -40.33
CA ILE A 285 7.58 -11.76 -39.94
C ILE A 285 6.78 -12.29 -41.14
N LYS A 286 6.90 -11.65 -42.31
CA LYS A 286 6.19 -12.05 -43.52
C LYS A 286 6.58 -13.43 -44.02
N ASP A 287 7.86 -13.79 -43.94
CA ASP A 287 8.39 -15.08 -44.39
C ASP A 287 7.76 -16.24 -43.61
N THR A 288 7.34 -16.01 -42.35
CA THR A 288 6.60 -17.00 -41.57
C THR A 288 5.13 -17.14 -41.97
N GLY A 289 4.60 -16.21 -42.77
CA GLY A 289 3.19 -16.17 -43.20
C GLY A 289 2.25 -15.52 -42.18
N ALA A 290 2.77 -14.75 -41.22
CA ALA A 290 1.95 -13.97 -40.30
C ALA A 290 1.30 -12.77 -41.00
N ASN A 291 0.07 -12.44 -40.61
CA ASN A 291 -0.68 -11.30 -41.14
C ASN A 291 -1.01 -10.23 -40.09
N LEU A 292 -0.65 -10.46 -38.82
CA LEU A 292 -0.81 -9.51 -37.73
C LEU A 292 0.37 -9.64 -36.77
N ALA A 293 0.98 -8.52 -36.38
CA ALA A 293 2.02 -8.49 -35.35
C ALA A 293 1.48 -7.87 -34.06
N ILE A 294 1.65 -8.57 -32.93
CA ILE A 294 1.32 -8.05 -31.60
C ILE A 294 2.61 -7.97 -30.80
N CYS A 295 2.99 -6.75 -30.40
CA CYS A 295 4.22 -6.48 -29.68
C CYS A 295 3.94 -6.02 -28.24
N GLN A 296 4.68 -6.58 -27.29
CA GLN A 296 4.66 -6.12 -25.89
C GLN A 296 5.14 -4.68 -25.76
N TRP A 297 6.24 -4.37 -26.46
CA TRP A 297 6.87 -3.06 -26.42
C TRP A 297 6.38 -2.16 -27.55
N GLY A 298 6.58 -0.86 -27.35
CA GLY A 298 6.40 0.13 -28.39
C GLY A 298 7.37 -0.03 -29.55
N PHE A 299 7.07 0.68 -30.62
CA PHE A 299 7.98 0.91 -31.73
C PHE A 299 7.76 2.29 -32.33
N ASP A 300 8.82 2.81 -32.96
CA ASP A 300 8.91 4.16 -33.50
C ASP A 300 7.97 4.38 -34.70
N ASP A 301 7.64 5.64 -34.97
CA ASP A 301 6.70 5.99 -36.05
C ASP A 301 7.26 5.64 -37.45
N GLU A 302 8.58 5.65 -37.63
CA GLU A 302 9.21 5.21 -38.88
C GLU A 302 8.98 3.70 -39.13
N ALA A 303 9.15 2.88 -38.09
CA ALA A 303 8.84 1.45 -38.15
C ALA A 303 7.36 1.21 -38.43
N ASN A 304 6.48 1.98 -37.81
CA ASN A 304 5.03 1.90 -38.00
C ASN A 304 4.61 2.21 -39.46
N HIS A 305 5.23 3.23 -40.08
CA HIS A 305 5.01 3.54 -41.49
C HIS A 305 5.54 2.43 -42.41
N LEU A 306 6.70 1.83 -42.10
CA LEU A 306 7.23 0.70 -42.86
C LEU A 306 6.35 -0.54 -42.75
N LEU A 307 5.77 -0.82 -41.58
CA LEU A 307 4.79 -1.90 -41.36
C LEU A 307 3.54 -1.68 -42.22
N LEU A 308 3.04 -0.44 -42.28
CA LEU A 308 1.90 -0.08 -43.13
C LEU A 308 2.19 -0.26 -44.62
N GLN A 309 3.34 0.24 -45.11
CA GLN A 309 3.74 0.06 -46.51
C GLN A 309 3.85 -1.41 -46.92
N ASN A 310 4.15 -2.25 -45.93
CA ASN A 310 4.26 -3.69 -46.09
C ASN A 310 2.93 -4.41 -45.82
N GLU A 311 1.80 -3.72 -45.66
CA GLU A 311 0.49 -4.34 -45.42
C GLU A 311 0.49 -5.31 -44.22
N LEU A 312 1.29 -5.00 -43.18
CA LEU A 312 1.35 -5.78 -41.93
C LEU A 312 0.77 -4.95 -40.78
N PRO A 313 -0.51 -5.16 -40.43
CA PRO A 313 -1.12 -4.58 -39.23
C PRO A 313 -0.31 -4.93 -37.99
N ALA A 314 -0.16 -3.95 -37.09
CA ALA A 314 0.58 -4.14 -35.86
C ALA A 314 -0.12 -3.49 -34.66
N VAL A 315 0.11 -4.08 -33.48
CA VAL A 315 -0.37 -3.58 -32.19
C VAL A 315 0.83 -3.39 -31.28
N ARG A 316 0.93 -2.24 -30.65
CA ARG A 316 2.04 -1.87 -29.76
C ARG A 316 1.59 -1.72 -28.32
N TRP A 317 2.52 -1.87 -27.38
CA TRP A 317 2.29 -1.67 -25.93
C TRP A 317 1.24 -2.61 -25.31
N VAL A 318 1.21 -3.87 -25.73
CA VAL A 318 0.31 -4.86 -25.10
C VAL A 318 0.86 -5.31 -23.75
N GLY A 319 0.00 -5.40 -22.73
CA GLY A 319 0.40 -5.79 -21.39
C GLY A 319 0.96 -7.21 -21.33
N GLY A 320 1.85 -7.49 -20.36
CA GLY A 320 2.40 -8.83 -20.16
C GLY A 320 1.32 -9.92 -19.97
N PRO A 321 0.40 -9.75 -18.99
CA PRO A 321 -0.71 -10.70 -18.80
C PRO A 321 -1.62 -10.82 -20.02
N GLU A 322 -1.83 -9.73 -20.76
CA GLU A 322 -2.66 -9.76 -21.97
C GLU A 322 -2.01 -10.58 -23.09
N ILE A 323 -0.69 -10.51 -23.26
CA ILE A 323 0.05 -11.34 -24.22
C ILE A 323 -0.05 -12.82 -23.88
N GLU A 324 0.02 -13.16 -22.59
CA GLU A 324 -0.15 -14.55 -22.13
C GLU A 324 -1.56 -15.06 -22.47
N LEU A 325 -2.60 -14.27 -22.19
CA LEU A 325 -3.98 -14.64 -22.58
C LEU A 325 -4.14 -14.77 -24.10
N ILE A 326 -3.57 -13.87 -24.90
CA ILE A 326 -3.61 -13.94 -26.37
C ILE A 326 -2.92 -15.23 -26.84
N ALA A 327 -1.77 -15.57 -26.27
CA ALA A 327 -1.04 -16.79 -26.59
C ALA A 327 -1.89 -18.04 -26.29
N ILE A 328 -2.52 -18.10 -25.11
CA ILE A 328 -3.38 -19.22 -24.72
C ILE A 328 -4.63 -19.32 -25.61
N ALA A 329 -5.28 -18.19 -25.91
CA ALA A 329 -6.48 -18.15 -26.73
C ALA A 329 -6.20 -18.59 -28.17
N THR A 330 -5.12 -18.08 -28.76
CA THR A 330 -4.77 -18.32 -30.17
C THR A 330 -3.93 -19.57 -30.38
N ASN A 331 -3.55 -20.25 -29.29
CA ASN A 331 -2.59 -21.36 -29.27
C ASN A 331 -1.23 -21.01 -29.90
N GLY A 332 -0.86 -19.73 -29.84
CA GLY A 332 0.42 -19.20 -30.29
C GLY A 332 1.49 -19.29 -29.20
N ARG A 333 2.77 -19.24 -29.59
CA ARG A 333 3.88 -19.15 -28.64
C ARG A 333 4.41 -17.73 -28.59
N ILE A 334 4.71 -17.26 -27.39
CA ILE A 334 5.34 -15.96 -27.18
C ILE A 334 6.79 -16.04 -27.67
N VAL A 335 7.14 -15.20 -28.65
CA VAL A 335 8.46 -15.22 -29.29
C VAL A 335 9.33 -14.05 -28.79
N PRO A 336 10.50 -14.34 -28.19
CA PRO A 336 11.36 -13.31 -27.61
C PRO A 336 12.32 -12.66 -28.61
N ARG A 337 12.55 -13.24 -29.80
CA ARG A 337 13.47 -12.73 -30.83
C ARG A 337 12.92 -13.00 -32.22
N PHE A 338 13.09 -12.08 -33.16
CA PHE A 338 12.62 -12.24 -34.53
C PHE A 338 13.21 -13.46 -35.25
N GLU A 339 14.48 -13.79 -34.98
CA GLU A 339 15.16 -14.97 -35.54
C GLU A 339 14.52 -16.30 -35.13
N ASP A 340 13.86 -16.33 -33.97
CA ASP A 340 13.18 -17.52 -33.45
C ASP A 340 11.76 -17.65 -33.99
N LEU A 341 11.28 -16.71 -34.81
CA LEU A 341 9.93 -16.73 -35.34
C LEU A 341 9.80 -17.83 -36.40
N THR A 342 8.85 -18.75 -36.19
CA THR A 342 8.55 -19.83 -37.13
C THR A 342 7.04 -19.93 -37.32
N ALA A 343 6.59 -20.49 -38.45
CA ALA A 343 5.16 -20.62 -38.75
C ALA A 343 4.38 -21.42 -37.71
N GLU A 344 5.02 -22.41 -37.06
CA GLU A 344 4.42 -23.23 -35.98
C GLU A 344 4.17 -22.45 -34.68
N LYS A 345 4.86 -21.33 -34.48
CA LYS A 345 4.74 -20.51 -33.27
C LYS A 345 3.65 -19.44 -33.39
N LEU A 346 3.08 -19.25 -34.58
CA LEU A 346 2.04 -18.26 -34.82
C LEU A 346 0.72 -18.68 -34.15
N GLY A 347 0.03 -17.69 -33.56
CA GLY A 347 -1.33 -17.88 -33.08
C GLY A 347 -2.33 -17.86 -34.23
N SER A 348 -3.43 -18.60 -34.10
CA SER A 348 -4.52 -18.65 -35.08
C SER A 348 -5.81 -18.07 -34.48
N ALA A 349 -6.41 -17.10 -35.16
CA ALA A 349 -7.73 -16.54 -34.85
C ALA A 349 -8.53 -16.27 -36.13
N GLY A 350 -9.85 -16.46 -36.09
CA GLY A 350 -10.69 -16.23 -37.26
C GLY A 350 -10.82 -14.74 -37.60
N ILE A 351 -11.06 -13.89 -36.60
CA ILE A 351 -11.31 -12.45 -36.81
C ILE A 351 -10.60 -11.62 -35.74
N VAL A 352 -9.85 -10.62 -36.19
CA VAL A 352 -9.33 -9.54 -35.34
C VAL A 352 -9.89 -8.22 -35.84
N ARG A 353 -10.65 -7.52 -35.00
CA ARG A 353 -11.30 -6.27 -35.39
C ARG A 353 -11.18 -5.19 -34.33
N GLU A 354 -11.10 -3.95 -34.78
CA GLU A 354 -11.29 -2.79 -33.92
C GLU A 354 -12.80 -2.56 -33.70
N MET A 355 -13.22 -2.63 -32.45
CA MET A 355 -14.53 -2.16 -32.04
C MET A 355 -14.43 -0.74 -31.52
N THR A 356 -15.13 0.18 -32.18
CA THR A 356 -15.38 1.53 -31.68
C THR A 356 -16.55 1.49 -30.71
N PHE A 357 -16.39 2.07 -29.52
CA PHE A 357 -17.46 2.07 -28.53
C PHE A 357 -17.88 3.49 -28.13
N GLY A 358 -19.18 3.76 -28.18
CA GLY A 358 -19.76 5.03 -27.74
C GLY A 358 -19.47 6.21 -28.67
N THR A 359 -19.53 7.42 -28.11
CA THR A 359 -19.26 8.70 -28.81
C THR A 359 -17.82 9.19 -28.61
N THR A 360 -17.10 8.66 -27.61
CA THR A 360 -15.66 8.83 -27.46
C THR A 360 -14.99 8.02 -28.57
N ARG A 361 -14.00 8.58 -29.28
CA ARG A 361 -13.28 7.91 -30.39
C ARG A 361 -12.39 6.74 -29.92
N GLU A 362 -12.72 6.14 -28.79
CA GLU A 362 -11.95 5.07 -28.20
C GLU A 362 -12.28 3.76 -28.90
N LYS A 363 -11.22 3.07 -29.30
CA LYS A 363 -11.26 1.78 -29.95
C LYS A 363 -10.67 0.74 -29.01
N MET A 364 -11.13 -0.50 -29.14
CA MET A 364 -10.44 -1.64 -28.57
C MET A 364 -10.33 -2.75 -29.61
N LEU A 365 -9.28 -3.52 -29.47
CA LEU A 365 -9.02 -4.67 -30.31
C LEU A 365 -9.74 -5.88 -29.74
N VAL A 366 -10.54 -6.53 -30.56
CA VAL A 366 -11.27 -7.74 -30.22
C VAL A 366 -10.75 -8.87 -31.10
N ILE A 367 -10.27 -9.92 -30.46
CA ILE A 367 -9.76 -11.14 -31.10
C ILE A 367 -10.79 -12.24 -30.83
N GLU A 368 -11.45 -12.71 -31.88
CA GLU A 368 -12.54 -13.70 -31.86
C GLU A 368 -12.20 -14.93 -32.70
N GLU A 369 -12.96 -16.01 -32.49
CA GLU A 369 -12.79 -17.29 -33.22
C GLU A 369 -11.38 -17.87 -33.08
N CYS A 370 -10.83 -17.81 -31.87
CA CYS A 370 -9.50 -18.33 -31.58
C CYS A 370 -9.47 -19.87 -31.62
N ALA A 371 -8.31 -20.44 -31.95
CA ALA A 371 -8.12 -21.89 -31.99
C ALA A 371 -8.45 -22.60 -30.67
N ASN A 372 -8.24 -21.92 -29.54
CA ASN A 372 -8.60 -22.40 -28.21
C ASN A 372 -9.76 -21.56 -27.64
N THR A 373 -10.92 -22.20 -27.47
CA THR A 373 -12.12 -21.56 -26.93
C THR A 373 -12.13 -21.43 -25.41
N ARG A 374 -11.07 -21.87 -24.72
CA ARG A 374 -10.99 -21.88 -23.25
C ARG A 374 -10.61 -20.54 -22.63
N ALA A 375 -10.19 -19.56 -23.42
CA ALA A 375 -9.93 -18.19 -22.94
C ALA A 375 -11.10 -17.29 -23.34
N VAL A 376 -11.72 -16.65 -22.36
CA VAL A 376 -12.89 -15.79 -22.57
C VAL A 376 -12.70 -14.45 -21.89
N THR A 377 -13.25 -13.40 -22.50
CA THR A 377 -13.24 -12.06 -21.94
C THR A 377 -14.67 -11.57 -21.77
N VAL A 378 -15.06 -11.23 -20.54
CA VAL A 378 -16.30 -10.52 -20.28
C VAL A 378 -16.02 -9.03 -20.34
N PHE A 379 -16.77 -8.34 -21.19
CA PHE A 379 -16.59 -6.92 -21.43
C PHE A 379 -17.76 -6.12 -20.88
N VAL A 380 -17.52 -5.46 -19.76
CA VAL A 380 -18.51 -4.71 -18.98
C VAL A 380 -18.59 -3.27 -19.44
N ARG A 381 -19.82 -2.80 -19.68
CA ARG A 381 -20.14 -1.42 -20.03
C ARG A 381 -20.92 -0.76 -18.92
N GLY A 382 -20.85 0.58 -18.84
CA GLY A 382 -21.58 1.32 -17.83
C GLY A 382 -21.40 2.82 -17.97
N SER A 383 -22.37 3.57 -17.45
CA SER A 383 -22.41 5.03 -17.60
C SER A 383 -21.33 5.75 -16.81
N ASN A 384 -20.83 5.16 -15.73
CA ASN A 384 -19.80 5.73 -14.87
C ASN A 384 -18.84 4.62 -14.40
N LYS A 385 -17.59 5.00 -14.10
CA LYS A 385 -16.55 4.11 -13.59
C LYS A 385 -16.98 3.37 -12.33
N MET A 386 -17.66 4.05 -11.39
CA MET A 386 -18.18 3.42 -10.16
C MET A 386 -19.12 2.23 -10.45
N ILE A 387 -19.99 2.37 -11.45
CA ILE A 387 -20.94 1.31 -11.83
C ILE A 387 -20.20 0.16 -12.50
N ILE A 388 -19.18 0.45 -13.31
CA ILE A 388 -18.36 -0.58 -13.97
C ILE A 388 -17.57 -1.36 -12.94
N ASP A 389 -16.89 -0.69 -12.02
CA ASP A 389 -16.08 -1.34 -10.99
C ASP A 389 -16.98 -2.23 -10.11
N GLU A 390 -18.17 -1.77 -9.76
CA GLU A 390 -19.14 -2.58 -9.01
C GLU A 390 -19.75 -3.73 -9.84
N ALA A 391 -20.00 -3.52 -11.13
CA ALA A 391 -20.48 -4.57 -12.02
C ALA A 391 -19.42 -5.66 -12.26
N LYS A 392 -18.13 -5.29 -12.35
CA LYS A 392 -17.02 -6.24 -12.42
C LYS A 392 -16.95 -7.11 -11.16
N ARG A 393 -17.09 -6.52 -9.97
CA ARG A 393 -17.16 -7.25 -8.69
C ARG A 393 -18.37 -8.16 -8.62
N SER A 394 -19.55 -7.62 -8.92
CA SER A 394 -20.80 -8.40 -8.94
C SER A 394 -20.71 -9.62 -9.86
N LEU A 395 -20.08 -9.46 -11.02
CA LEU A 395 -19.82 -10.55 -11.95
C LEU A 395 -18.79 -11.54 -11.39
N HIS A 396 -17.71 -11.08 -10.76
CA HIS A 396 -16.72 -11.94 -10.11
C HIS A 396 -17.38 -12.89 -9.11
N ASP A 397 -18.22 -12.36 -8.22
CA ASP A 397 -18.93 -13.17 -7.22
C ASP A 397 -19.84 -14.21 -7.89
N ALA A 398 -20.54 -13.83 -8.96
CA ALA A 398 -21.37 -14.76 -9.73
C ALA A 398 -20.54 -15.87 -10.41
N LEU A 399 -19.37 -15.52 -10.97
CA LEU A 399 -18.41 -16.49 -11.53
C LEU A 399 -17.92 -17.46 -10.45
N CYS A 400 -17.62 -16.95 -9.25
CA CYS A 400 -17.20 -17.75 -8.10
C CYS A 400 -18.29 -18.70 -7.61
N VAL A 401 -19.55 -18.25 -7.53
CA VAL A 401 -20.68 -19.11 -7.18
C VAL A 401 -20.88 -20.24 -8.19
N VAL A 402 -20.80 -19.95 -9.49
CA VAL A 402 -20.91 -20.98 -10.54
C VAL A 402 -19.72 -21.95 -10.48
N ARG A 403 -18.49 -21.46 -10.26
CA ARG A 403 -17.30 -22.30 -10.02
C ARG A 403 -17.54 -23.27 -8.85
N ASN A 404 -18.10 -22.78 -7.75
CA ASN A 404 -18.35 -23.59 -6.57
C ASN A 404 -19.31 -24.75 -6.87
N LEU A 405 -20.34 -24.52 -7.70
CA LEU A 405 -21.25 -25.56 -8.16
C LEU A 405 -20.61 -26.57 -9.11
N VAL A 406 -19.64 -26.13 -9.94
CA VAL A 406 -18.86 -27.05 -10.79
C VAL A 406 -18.00 -27.98 -9.95
N ARG A 407 -17.40 -27.47 -8.88
CA ARG A 407 -16.58 -28.25 -7.92
C ARG A 407 -17.44 -29.21 -7.10
N ASP A 408 -18.51 -28.70 -6.48
CA ASP A 408 -19.46 -29.47 -5.67
C ASP A 408 -20.89 -29.01 -5.99
N ASN A 409 -21.69 -29.92 -6.55
CA ASN A 409 -23.03 -29.65 -7.02
C ASN A 409 -24.10 -29.71 -5.90
N ARG A 410 -23.67 -29.84 -4.65
CA ARG A 410 -24.53 -29.78 -3.47
C ARG A 410 -24.81 -28.34 -3.08
N VAL A 411 -26.06 -28.09 -2.72
CA VAL A 411 -26.58 -26.78 -2.36
C VAL A 411 -27.40 -26.84 -1.08
N VAL A 412 -27.54 -25.68 -0.46
CA VAL A 412 -28.43 -25.45 0.67
C VAL A 412 -29.32 -24.25 0.39
N TYR A 413 -30.44 -24.17 1.09
CA TYR A 413 -31.36 -23.07 0.91
C TYR A 413 -30.94 -21.87 1.75
N GLY A 414 -30.84 -20.72 1.08
CA GLY A 414 -30.40 -19.46 1.68
C GLY A 414 -31.50 -18.78 2.49
N GLY A 415 -31.49 -17.45 2.50
CA GLY A 415 -32.54 -16.67 3.18
C GLY A 415 -32.62 -16.89 4.69
N GLY A 416 -31.53 -17.36 5.31
CA GLY A 416 -31.50 -17.71 6.74
C GLY A 416 -32.04 -19.10 7.07
N ALA A 417 -32.52 -19.87 6.09
CA ALA A 417 -33.13 -21.18 6.33
C ALA A 417 -32.10 -22.21 6.83
N ALA A 418 -30.93 -22.26 6.19
CA ALA A 418 -29.80 -23.09 6.61
C ALA A 418 -29.30 -22.74 8.02
N GLU A 419 -29.17 -21.44 8.33
CA GLU A 419 -28.72 -20.97 9.65
C GLU A 419 -29.69 -21.37 10.77
N ILE A 420 -31.01 -21.26 10.53
CA ILE A 420 -32.05 -21.68 11.50
C ILE A 420 -32.00 -23.20 11.70
N ALA A 421 -31.81 -23.99 10.65
CA ALA A 421 -31.73 -25.44 10.75
C ALA A 421 -30.53 -25.88 11.61
N CYS A 422 -29.37 -25.25 11.38
CA CYS A 422 -28.18 -25.44 12.19
C CYS A 422 -28.38 -24.99 13.64
N SER A 423 -29.03 -23.83 13.86
CA SER A 423 -29.35 -23.32 15.19
C SER A 423 -30.17 -24.33 16.00
N LEU A 424 -31.23 -24.88 15.40
CA LEU A 424 -32.06 -25.92 16.04
C LEU A 424 -31.27 -27.20 16.33
N ALA A 425 -30.41 -27.65 15.41
CA ALA A 425 -29.62 -28.87 15.60
C ALA A 425 -28.57 -28.72 16.72
N VAL A 426 -27.93 -27.55 16.80
CA VAL A 426 -26.98 -27.22 17.88
C VAL A 426 -27.72 -27.08 19.21
N GLU A 427 -28.92 -26.50 19.22
CA GLU A 427 -29.76 -26.38 20.42
C GLU A 427 -30.20 -27.76 20.97
N ASP A 428 -30.64 -28.66 20.08
CA ASP A 428 -31.01 -30.04 20.42
C ASP A 428 -29.83 -30.81 21.05
N GLU A 429 -28.61 -30.61 20.52
CA GLU A 429 -27.41 -31.27 21.04
C GLU A 429 -26.90 -30.62 22.33
N ALA A 430 -27.08 -29.30 22.49
CA ALA A 430 -26.77 -28.60 23.74
C ALA A 430 -27.60 -29.13 24.91
N VAL A 431 -28.84 -29.59 24.69
CA VAL A 431 -29.66 -30.22 25.74
C VAL A 431 -29.08 -31.57 26.19
N LYS A 432 -28.49 -32.34 25.28
CA LYS A 432 -27.93 -33.66 25.56
C LYS A 432 -26.55 -33.58 26.23
N THR A 433 -25.76 -32.57 25.86
CA THR A 433 -24.40 -32.39 26.37
C THR A 433 -24.42 -31.84 27.81
N PRO A 434 -23.88 -32.58 28.80
CA PRO A 434 -23.78 -32.09 30.17
C PRO A 434 -22.56 -31.17 30.35
N GLY A 435 -22.65 -30.17 31.23
CA GLY A 435 -21.51 -29.36 31.67
C GLY A 435 -21.52 -27.93 31.14
N LEU A 436 -20.34 -27.28 31.13
CA LEU A 436 -20.21 -25.88 30.72
C LEU A 436 -20.31 -25.66 29.20
N GLU A 437 -19.98 -26.68 28.41
CA GLU A 437 -20.00 -26.64 26.94
C GLU A 437 -21.43 -26.41 26.41
N GLN A 438 -22.46 -26.86 27.14
CA GLN A 438 -23.86 -26.57 26.87
C GLN A 438 -24.14 -25.06 26.70
N TYR A 439 -23.52 -24.21 27.52
CA TYR A 439 -23.73 -22.76 27.43
C TYR A 439 -23.09 -22.17 26.18
N ALA A 440 -21.91 -22.68 25.79
CA ALA A 440 -21.24 -22.27 24.57
C ALA A 440 -22.02 -22.71 23.32
N MET A 441 -22.55 -23.93 23.30
CA MET A 441 -23.40 -24.41 22.20
C MET A 441 -24.69 -23.57 22.06
N ARG A 442 -25.34 -23.22 23.17
CA ARG A 442 -26.52 -22.33 23.13
C ARG A 442 -26.17 -20.94 22.61
N ALA A 443 -25.08 -20.36 23.08
CA ALA A 443 -24.57 -19.09 22.56
C ALA A 443 -24.26 -19.14 21.05
N PHE A 444 -23.73 -20.27 20.56
CA PHE A 444 -23.51 -20.49 19.13
C PHE A 444 -24.84 -20.53 18.34
N SER A 445 -25.85 -21.25 18.84
CA SER A 445 -27.20 -21.27 18.26
C SER A 445 -27.84 -19.87 18.22
N GLU A 446 -27.74 -19.09 19.30
CA GLU A 446 -28.24 -17.71 19.35
C GLU A 446 -27.49 -16.79 18.37
N ALA A 447 -26.19 -17.01 18.16
CA ALA A 447 -25.42 -16.28 17.14
C ALA A 447 -25.88 -16.60 15.71
N LEU A 448 -26.19 -17.87 15.40
CA LEU A 448 -26.73 -18.27 14.09
C LEU A 448 -28.06 -17.58 13.77
N ASP A 449 -28.92 -17.41 14.78
CA ASP A 449 -30.21 -16.71 14.64
C ASP A 449 -30.03 -15.23 14.25
N THR A 450 -28.83 -14.65 14.40
CA THR A 450 -28.55 -13.24 14.04
C THR A 450 -28.59 -12.99 12.53
N VAL A 451 -28.21 -13.97 11.71
CA VAL A 451 -28.23 -13.86 10.24
C VAL A 451 -29.67 -13.67 9.71
N PRO A 452 -30.64 -14.57 10.00
CA PRO A 452 -32.03 -14.37 9.59
C PRO A 452 -32.68 -13.14 10.23
N MET A 453 -32.34 -12.81 11.49
CA MET A 453 -32.83 -11.56 12.11
C MET A 453 -32.37 -10.32 11.33
N THR A 454 -31.10 -10.31 10.90
CA THR A 454 -30.54 -9.22 10.09
C THR A 454 -31.23 -9.12 8.73
N LEU A 455 -31.48 -10.25 8.07
CA LEU A 455 -32.20 -10.27 6.80
C LEU A 455 -33.63 -9.72 6.93
N ALA A 456 -34.32 -10.08 8.00
CA ALA A 456 -35.65 -9.54 8.32
C ALA A 456 -35.60 -8.03 8.58
N GLU A 457 -34.63 -7.57 9.38
CA GLU A 457 -34.42 -6.16 9.71
C GLU A 457 -34.17 -5.31 8.45
N ASN A 458 -33.25 -5.74 7.58
CA ASN A 458 -32.94 -5.06 6.33
C ASN A 458 -34.12 -5.07 5.33
N SER A 459 -35.02 -6.05 5.46
CA SER A 459 -36.24 -6.16 4.64
C SER A 459 -37.42 -5.36 5.21
N GLY A 460 -37.26 -4.69 6.36
CA GLY A 460 -38.33 -3.94 7.03
C GLY A 460 -39.36 -4.82 7.76
N LEU A 461 -39.07 -6.10 7.95
CA LEU A 461 -39.87 -7.04 8.73
C LEU A 461 -39.49 -6.94 10.21
N ASN A 462 -40.39 -7.36 11.12
CA ASN A 462 -40.05 -7.45 12.54
C ASN A 462 -39.13 -8.66 12.77
N PRO A 463 -37.85 -8.47 13.19
CA PRO A 463 -36.88 -9.55 13.26
C PRO A 463 -37.28 -10.67 14.21
N ILE A 464 -37.81 -10.31 15.38
CA ILE A 464 -38.15 -11.26 16.45
C ILE A 464 -39.36 -12.10 16.05
N ALA A 465 -40.41 -11.44 15.54
CA ALA A 465 -41.63 -12.13 15.11
C ALA A 465 -41.34 -13.08 13.94
N THR A 466 -40.56 -12.62 12.96
CA THR A 466 -40.22 -13.41 11.77
C THR A 466 -39.37 -14.61 12.13
N LEU A 467 -38.34 -14.44 12.97
CA LEU A 467 -37.52 -15.56 13.44
C LEU A 467 -38.36 -16.59 14.20
N ALA A 468 -39.20 -16.15 15.14
CA ALA A 468 -40.04 -17.05 15.93
C ALA A 468 -41.01 -17.84 15.05
N GLU A 469 -41.59 -17.21 14.03
CA GLU A 469 -42.47 -17.86 13.06
C GLU A 469 -41.72 -18.92 12.26
N VAL A 470 -40.62 -18.55 11.59
CA VAL A 470 -39.86 -19.46 10.72
C VAL A 470 -39.23 -20.61 11.53
N LYS A 471 -38.71 -20.33 12.73
CA LYS A 471 -38.18 -21.35 13.65
C LYS A 471 -39.28 -22.32 14.09
N SER A 472 -40.48 -21.83 14.40
CA SER A 472 -41.64 -22.69 14.71
C SER A 472 -42.08 -23.53 13.51
N GLN A 473 -42.07 -22.96 12.30
CA GLN A 473 -42.39 -23.68 11.07
C GLN A 473 -41.37 -24.81 10.81
N GLN A 474 -40.07 -24.54 10.96
CA GLN A 474 -39.02 -25.56 10.80
C GLN A 474 -39.10 -26.68 11.84
N VAL A 475 -39.45 -26.38 13.11
CA VAL A 475 -39.64 -27.41 14.14
C VAL A 475 -40.84 -28.30 13.86
N LYS A 476 -41.92 -27.73 13.29
CA LYS A 476 -43.12 -28.48 12.90
C LYS A 476 -42.93 -29.25 11.59
N ALA A 477 -42.02 -28.78 10.74
CA ALA A 477 -41.68 -29.42 9.48
C ALA A 477 -41.03 -30.79 9.73
N GLY A 478 -41.30 -31.74 8.84
CA GLY A 478 -40.63 -33.04 8.91
C GLY A 478 -39.14 -32.93 8.58
N PRO A 479 -38.35 -34.01 8.78
CA PRO A 479 -36.93 -34.03 8.47
C PRO A 479 -36.61 -33.60 7.04
N GLU A 480 -37.51 -33.89 6.09
CA GLU A 480 -37.35 -33.57 4.67
C GLU A 480 -37.52 -32.07 4.36
N ASP A 481 -38.20 -31.30 5.20
CA ASP A 481 -38.46 -29.87 4.99
C ASP A 481 -37.64 -28.97 5.93
N ARG A 482 -36.84 -29.58 6.81
CA ARG A 482 -35.87 -28.90 7.66
C ARG A 482 -34.84 -28.20 6.77
N GLY A 483 -34.61 -26.91 7.02
CA GLY A 483 -33.68 -26.10 6.23
C GLY A 483 -34.22 -25.51 4.93
N LYS A 484 -35.48 -25.75 4.53
CA LYS A 484 -36.10 -25.10 3.35
C LYS A 484 -36.83 -23.80 3.66
N LEU A 485 -37.26 -23.62 4.92
CA LEU A 485 -38.10 -22.49 5.32
C LEU A 485 -37.22 -21.35 5.86
N GLY A 486 -37.24 -20.20 5.20
CA GLY A 486 -36.42 -19.04 5.50
C GLY A 486 -37.21 -17.73 5.58
N VAL A 487 -36.49 -16.62 5.61
CA VAL A 487 -37.05 -15.27 5.64
C VAL A 487 -37.36 -14.79 4.22
N ASP A 488 -38.63 -14.49 3.95
CA ASP A 488 -39.05 -13.88 2.69
C ASP A 488 -38.68 -12.39 2.64
N CYS A 489 -37.48 -12.10 2.14
CA CYS A 489 -36.99 -10.73 2.00
C CYS A 489 -37.68 -9.93 0.87
N MET A 490 -38.42 -10.61 -0.02
CA MET A 490 -39.06 -10.00 -1.19
C MET A 490 -40.55 -9.75 -0.99
N GLY A 491 -41.16 -10.26 0.09
CA GLY A 491 -42.57 -10.08 0.42
C GLY A 491 -43.53 -10.78 -0.54
N ARG A 492 -43.13 -11.96 -1.05
CA ARG A 492 -43.93 -12.82 -1.93
C ARG A 492 -45.00 -13.63 -1.16
N GLY A 493 -44.92 -13.67 0.17
CA GLY A 493 -45.82 -14.43 1.03
C GLY A 493 -45.50 -15.93 1.09
N ASN A 494 -44.28 -16.33 0.69
CA ASN A 494 -43.83 -17.72 0.75
C ASN A 494 -42.46 -17.80 1.43
N ASN A 495 -42.41 -18.53 2.56
CA ASN A 495 -41.17 -18.77 3.31
C ASN A 495 -40.36 -19.95 2.77
N ASN A 496 -40.88 -20.73 1.80
CA ASN A 496 -40.13 -21.84 1.22
C ASN A 496 -39.10 -21.34 0.20
N MET A 497 -37.83 -21.42 0.58
CA MET A 497 -36.69 -20.97 -0.22
C MET A 497 -36.46 -21.85 -1.44
N LYS A 498 -36.92 -23.11 -1.44
CA LYS A 498 -36.89 -23.98 -2.62
C LYS A 498 -37.82 -23.45 -3.72
N ASP A 499 -39.04 -23.10 -3.34
CA ASP A 499 -40.03 -22.55 -4.26
C ASP A 499 -39.65 -21.14 -4.72
N ALA A 500 -39.05 -20.35 -3.84
CA ALA A 500 -38.52 -19.02 -4.16
C ALA A 500 -37.21 -19.06 -4.96
N PHE A 501 -36.59 -20.24 -5.09
CA PHE A 501 -35.29 -20.49 -5.71
C PHE A 501 -34.15 -19.65 -5.11
N VAL A 502 -34.11 -19.56 -3.78
CA VAL A 502 -33.03 -18.92 -3.02
C VAL A 502 -32.07 -20.00 -2.54
N ILE A 503 -30.96 -20.15 -3.24
CA ILE A 503 -30.04 -21.28 -3.11
C ILE A 503 -28.61 -20.76 -3.00
N ASP A 504 -27.87 -21.30 -2.03
CA ASP A 504 -26.45 -21.03 -1.82
C ASP A 504 -25.64 -22.33 -1.97
N PRO A 505 -24.41 -22.30 -2.52
CA PRO A 505 -23.54 -23.47 -2.55
C PRO A 505 -23.21 -23.97 -1.15
N LEU A 506 -23.29 -25.30 -0.92
CA LEU A 506 -23.00 -25.91 0.39
C LEU A 506 -21.58 -25.57 0.87
N ILE A 507 -20.60 -25.63 -0.05
CA ILE A 507 -19.19 -25.32 0.24
C ILE A 507 -19.03 -23.92 0.82
N GLY A 508 -19.78 -22.94 0.29
CA GLY A 508 -19.73 -21.56 0.77
C GLY A 508 -20.22 -21.42 2.21
N LYS A 509 -21.36 -22.04 2.54
CA LYS A 509 -21.93 -21.99 3.90
C LYS A 509 -21.08 -22.71 4.94
N LYS A 510 -20.49 -23.85 4.58
CA LYS A 510 -19.54 -24.55 5.46
C LYS A 510 -18.32 -23.69 5.78
N GLN A 511 -17.73 -23.10 4.74
CA GLN A 511 -16.55 -22.25 4.89
C GLN A 511 -16.85 -21.03 5.77
N GLN A 512 -18.02 -20.40 5.61
CA GLN A 512 -18.45 -19.28 6.47
C GLN A 512 -18.51 -19.66 7.96
N LEU A 513 -19.11 -20.81 8.29
CA LEU A 513 -19.19 -21.27 9.69
C LEU A 513 -17.79 -21.55 10.27
N GLN A 514 -16.95 -22.23 9.50
CA GLN A 514 -15.61 -22.61 9.94
C GLN A 514 -14.70 -21.39 10.13
N LEU A 515 -14.68 -20.47 9.16
CA LEU A 515 -13.87 -19.27 9.22
C LEU A 515 -14.30 -18.33 10.35
N ALA A 516 -15.61 -18.11 10.53
CA ALA A 516 -16.13 -17.29 11.62
C ALA A 516 -15.76 -17.88 13.00
N THR A 517 -15.90 -19.19 13.17
CA THR A 517 -15.55 -19.90 14.42
C THR A 517 -14.05 -19.84 14.69
N GLN A 518 -13.22 -20.09 13.67
CA GLN A 518 -11.77 -20.02 13.77
C GLN A 518 -11.30 -18.62 14.18
N LEU A 519 -11.88 -17.57 13.59
CA LEU A 519 -11.58 -16.20 13.99
C LEU A 519 -11.96 -15.95 15.45
N CYS A 520 -13.14 -16.37 15.88
CA CYS A 520 -13.58 -16.23 17.27
C CYS A 520 -12.61 -16.90 18.23
N ARG A 521 -12.16 -18.12 17.91
CA ARG A 521 -11.12 -18.85 18.67
C ARG A 521 -9.81 -18.06 18.75
N MET A 522 -9.39 -17.42 17.66
CA MET A 522 -8.19 -16.56 17.67
C MET A 522 -8.36 -15.34 18.59
N VAL A 523 -9.48 -14.63 18.47
CA VAL A 523 -9.75 -13.42 19.27
C VAL A 523 -9.88 -13.74 20.76
N LEU A 524 -10.59 -14.81 21.12
CA LEU A 524 -10.78 -15.24 22.52
C LEU A 524 -9.47 -15.72 23.19
N LYS A 525 -8.49 -16.17 22.40
CA LYS A 525 -7.16 -16.55 22.91
C LYS A 525 -6.26 -15.34 23.20
N VAL A 526 -6.56 -14.16 22.64
CA VAL A 526 -5.79 -12.93 22.88
C VAL A 526 -6.32 -12.25 24.14
N ASN A 527 -5.63 -12.46 25.27
CA ASN A 527 -6.01 -11.89 26.57
C ASN A 527 -5.13 -10.72 27.03
N ASN A 528 -4.04 -10.42 26.31
CA ASN A 528 -3.12 -9.34 26.62
C ASN A 528 -2.88 -8.47 25.39
N MET A 529 -3.08 -7.16 25.55
CA MET A 529 -2.75 -6.18 24.52
C MET A 529 -1.77 -5.15 25.06
N ASP A 530 -0.56 -5.18 24.52
CA ASP A 530 0.46 -4.16 24.74
C ASP A 530 0.37 -3.13 23.62
N SER A 531 -0.35 -2.03 23.85
CA SER A 531 -0.29 -0.90 22.92
C SER A 531 1.02 -0.13 23.15
N GLN A 532 2.00 -0.30 22.27
CA GLN A 532 2.99 0.75 22.07
C GLN A 532 2.29 1.90 21.35
N CYS A 533 2.32 3.10 21.92
CA CYS A 533 1.88 4.30 21.22
C CYS A 533 2.86 4.54 20.06
N GLY A 534 2.47 4.09 18.87
CA GLY A 534 3.32 4.14 17.68
C GLY A 534 2.51 3.87 16.42
N LYS A 535 1.68 4.85 16.02
CA LYS A 535 1.39 5.10 14.61
C LYS A 535 1.63 6.59 14.38
N TRP A 536 2.70 6.91 13.65
CA TRP A 536 2.90 8.23 13.07
C TRP A 536 2.23 8.25 11.69
N PRO A 537 1.60 9.36 11.28
CA PRO A 537 1.16 9.52 9.90
C PRO A 537 2.40 9.68 9.01
N HIS A 538 2.43 8.95 7.90
CA HIS A 538 3.22 9.20 6.68
C HIS A 538 4.52 10.01 6.91
N SER A 539 5.47 9.38 7.58
CA SER A 539 6.88 9.77 7.57
C SER A 539 7.71 8.54 7.94
N VAL A 540 8.63 8.18 7.04
CA VAL A 540 9.54 7.02 7.01
C VAL A 540 9.65 6.25 8.34
N HIS A 541 8.94 5.12 8.44
CA HIS A 541 9.12 4.14 9.51
C HIS A 541 10.37 3.29 9.24
N ILE A 542 11.41 3.49 10.04
CA ILE A 542 12.44 2.47 10.27
C ILE A 542 11.85 1.47 11.28
N GLN A 543 11.69 0.20 10.87
CA GLN A 543 11.02 -0.87 11.62
C GLN A 543 11.72 -1.19 12.96
N PRO A 544 11.02 -1.60 14.05
CA PRO A 544 11.66 -2.16 15.22
C PRO A 544 12.07 -3.62 14.92
N GLY A 545 13.38 -3.87 14.88
CA GLY A 545 13.97 -5.18 14.58
C GLY A 545 15.10 -5.17 13.56
N LEU A 546 15.77 -4.03 13.30
CA LEU A 546 16.93 -4.01 12.42
C LEU A 546 18.02 -4.92 12.97
N THR A 547 18.53 -5.81 12.12
CA THR A 547 19.79 -6.49 12.40
C THR A 547 20.92 -5.46 12.48
N ASN A 548 22.05 -5.82 13.08
CA ASN A 548 23.24 -4.96 13.05
C ASN A 548 23.59 -4.56 11.59
N GLN A 549 23.40 -5.46 10.62
CA GLN A 549 23.67 -5.20 9.21
C GLN A 549 22.70 -4.17 8.60
N ASP A 550 21.41 -4.23 8.93
CA ASP A 550 20.44 -3.26 8.42
C ASP A 550 20.68 -1.87 9.02
N THR A 551 21.06 -1.83 10.30
CA THR A 551 21.44 -0.58 10.98
C THR A 551 22.70 0.02 10.35
N GLU A 552 23.71 -0.81 10.06
CA GLU A 552 24.95 -0.40 9.40
C GLU A 552 24.71 0.06 7.95
N ALA A 553 23.84 -0.62 7.21
CA ALA A 553 23.45 -0.23 5.86
C ALA A 553 22.68 1.10 5.86
N ALA A 554 21.74 1.30 6.79
CA ALA A 554 21.04 2.56 6.97
C ALA A 554 22.02 3.69 7.33
N PHE A 555 22.96 3.44 8.25
CA PHE A 555 23.98 4.43 8.63
C PHE A 555 24.91 4.79 7.46
N GLY A 556 25.34 3.79 6.66
CA GLY A 556 26.14 4.00 5.46
C GLY A 556 25.39 4.78 4.36
N ALA A 557 24.11 4.47 4.15
CA ALA A 557 23.26 5.20 3.21
C ALA A 557 23.05 6.66 3.63
N MET A 558 22.82 6.89 4.92
CA MET A 558 22.71 8.25 5.48
C MET A 558 24.03 9.03 5.38
N LEU A 559 25.20 8.42 5.55
CA LEU A 559 26.46 9.13 5.34
C LEU A 559 26.65 9.54 3.88
N ASN A 560 26.33 8.65 2.93
CA ASN A 560 26.42 8.94 1.50
C ASN A 560 25.44 10.04 1.07
N LEU A 561 24.20 9.97 1.53
CA LEU A 561 23.19 11.00 1.23
C LEU A 561 23.56 12.35 1.89
N THR A 562 24.25 12.37 3.04
CA THR A 562 24.67 13.62 3.72
C THR A 562 25.81 14.26 2.95
N PHE A 563 26.71 13.42 2.42
CA PHE A 563 27.72 13.88 1.50
C PHE A 563 27.06 14.45 0.24
N GLN A 564 26.08 13.77 -0.37
CA GLN A 564 25.38 14.25 -1.57
C GLN A 564 24.58 15.53 -1.33
N SER A 565 23.91 15.69 -0.19
CA SER A 565 23.11 16.88 0.13
C SER A 565 23.98 18.12 0.28
N ALA A 566 25.25 17.99 0.68
CA ALA A 566 26.23 19.08 0.66
C ALA A 566 26.42 19.70 -0.74
N TYR A 567 26.05 19.00 -1.81
CA TYR A 567 26.19 19.42 -3.21
C TYR A 567 24.87 19.89 -3.86
N MET A 568 23.76 19.97 -3.11
CA MET A 568 22.43 20.32 -3.64
C MET A 568 21.97 21.72 -3.23
N ASN A 569 21.12 22.35 -4.05
CA ASN A 569 20.61 23.72 -3.81
C ASN A 569 19.74 23.83 -2.54
N ASP A 570 19.04 22.75 -2.15
CA ASP A 570 18.26 22.64 -0.91
C ASP A 570 19.02 21.91 0.22
N GLY A 571 20.33 21.76 0.04
CA GLY A 571 21.19 20.88 0.84
C GLY A 571 21.20 21.11 2.35
N LEU A 572 20.81 22.30 2.82
CA LEU A 572 20.73 22.61 4.25
C LEU A 572 19.58 21.86 4.95
N ILE A 573 18.41 21.81 4.33
CA ILE A 573 17.21 21.16 4.89
C ILE A 573 17.43 19.64 4.93
N ASP A 574 17.98 19.11 3.84
CA ASP A 574 18.40 17.72 3.75
C ASP A 574 19.46 17.41 4.81
N PHE A 575 20.48 18.24 4.95
CA PHE A 575 21.50 18.08 6.00
C PHE A 575 20.89 17.97 7.41
N PHE A 576 19.95 18.83 7.80
CA PHE A 576 19.31 18.73 9.12
C PHE A 576 18.41 17.50 9.28
N THR A 577 17.68 17.15 8.23
CA THR A 577 16.83 15.93 8.19
C THR A 577 17.68 14.69 8.38
N MET A 578 18.85 14.68 7.77
CA MET A 578 19.81 13.60 7.85
C MET A 578 20.52 13.52 9.19
N VAL A 579 20.94 14.66 9.75
CA VAL A 579 21.51 14.69 11.11
C VAL A 579 20.51 14.14 12.13
N ARG A 580 19.22 14.49 11.99
CA ARG A 580 18.15 13.93 12.82
C ARG A 580 17.96 12.43 12.63
N GLY A 581 17.97 11.93 11.39
CA GLY A 581 17.87 10.49 11.14
C GLY A 581 19.10 9.71 11.66
N CYS A 582 20.32 10.24 11.55
CA CYS A 582 21.53 9.64 12.14
C CYS A 582 21.39 9.52 13.65
N TRP A 583 20.85 10.55 14.30
CA TRP A 583 20.56 10.52 15.73
C TRP A 583 19.50 9.47 16.08
N LEU A 584 18.39 9.40 15.33
CA LEU A 584 17.32 8.42 15.56
C LEU A 584 17.83 6.98 15.40
N VAL A 585 18.59 6.70 14.34
CA VAL A 585 19.20 5.38 14.09
C VAL A 585 20.21 5.04 15.18
N GLY A 586 21.05 6.00 15.60
CA GLY A 586 22.06 5.78 16.63
C GLY A 586 21.55 5.66 18.06
N THR A 587 20.28 6.01 18.33
CA THR A 587 19.70 6.03 19.69
C THR A 587 18.48 5.13 19.90
N GLN A 588 17.80 4.67 18.83
CA GLN A 588 16.50 3.96 18.96
C GLN A 588 16.46 2.43 18.79
N PRO A 589 17.54 1.67 18.47
CA PRO A 589 17.50 0.21 18.60
C PRO A 589 18.50 -0.38 19.61
N HIS A 590 18.12 -1.53 20.18
CA HIS A 590 18.98 -2.49 20.87
C HIS A 590 20.14 -2.93 19.94
N VAL A 591 21.29 -2.27 20.02
CA VAL A 591 22.49 -2.60 19.25
C VAL A 591 23.65 -2.85 20.21
N ASP A 592 24.38 -3.94 19.98
CA ASP A 592 25.69 -4.17 20.59
C ASP A 592 26.71 -3.22 19.95
N LEU A 593 26.82 -2.01 20.51
CA LEU A 593 27.64 -0.91 20.00
C LEU A 593 29.13 -1.26 19.88
N ASP A 594 29.60 -2.26 20.62
CA ASP A 594 31.02 -2.63 20.64
C ASP A 594 31.48 -3.32 19.35
N HIS A 595 30.53 -3.96 18.65
CA HIS A 595 30.77 -4.78 17.45
C HIS A 595 30.46 -4.09 16.12
N THR A 596 29.95 -2.86 16.11
CA THR A 596 29.69 -2.12 14.86
C THR A 596 30.93 -1.39 14.33
N ILE A 597 31.08 -1.38 13.00
CA ILE A 597 32.14 -0.60 12.31
C ILE A 597 31.97 0.92 12.49
N PHE A 598 30.78 1.38 12.89
CA PHE A 598 30.44 2.79 13.07
C PHE A 598 30.41 3.23 14.55
N LYS A 599 30.86 2.39 15.50
CA LYS A 599 30.89 2.73 16.95
C LYS A 599 31.51 4.08 17.28
N THR A 600 32.45 4.48 16.45
CA THR A 600 33.15 5.76 16.43
C THR A 600 32.25 7.00 16.27
N PHE A 601 31.06 6.85 15.70
CA PHE A 601 30.13 7.95 15.40
C PHE A 601 28.99 8.08 16.43
N GLY A 602 28.95 7.21 17.44
CA GLY A 602 27.98 7.28 18.53
C GLY A 602 28.28 8.41 19.52
N ARG A 603 27.24 8.87 20.24
CA ARG A 603 27.34 9.95 21.25
C ARG A 603 28.44 9.70 22.29
N VAL A 604 28.53 8.48 22.80
CA VAL A 604 29.52 8.11 23.83
C VAL A 604 30.94 8.18 23.26
N SER A 605 31.16 7.66 22.04
CA SER A 605 32.47 7.70 21.38
C SER A 605 32.88 9.12 20.95
N TYR A 606 31.92 9.97 20.54
CA TYR A 606 32.17 11.39 20.27
C TYR A 606 32.61 12.13 21.53
N LEU A 607 31.91 11.90 22.66
CA LEU A 607 32.27 12.47 23.96
C LEU A 607 33.60 11.94 24.48
N GLU A 608 33.90 10.66 24.30
CA GLU A 608 35.19 10.05 24.65
C GLU A 608 36.34 10.64 23.82
N ARG A 609 36.13 10.86 22.51
CA ARG A 609 37.13 11.52 21.67
C ARG A 609 37.36 12.97 22.03
N ILE A 610 36.28 13.71 22.28
CA ILE A 610 36.40 15.09 22.77
C ILE A 610 37.14 15.12 24.10
N LYS A 611 36.80 14.23 25.05
CA LYS A 611 37.52 14.11 26.32
C LYS A 611 38.99 13.77 26.12
N ALA A 612 39.33 12.85 25.21
CA ALA A 612 40.71 12.51 24.88
C ALA A 612 41.47 13.71 24.28
N LEU A 613 40.83 14.46 23.37
CA LEU A 613 41.40 15.68 22.79
C LEU A 613 41.62 16.79 23.83
N ILE A 614 40.76 16.88 24.84
CA ILE A 614 40.87 17.85 25.94
C ILE A 614 41.94 17.42 26.96
N GLN A 615 42.14 16.12 27.17
CA GLN A 615 43.09 15.57 28.16
C GLN A 615 44.57 15.71 27.74
N ASP A 616 44.86 15.92 26.46
CA ASP A 616 46.23 16.00 25.92
C ASP A 616 47.00 17.31 26.25
N GLY A 617 46.57 18.03 27.31
CA GLY A 617 47.50 18.79 28.15
C GLY A 617 48.18 20.02 27.56
N ASP A 618 47.49 20.82 26.73
CA ASP A 618 47.99 22.14 26.35
C ASP A 618 47.11 23.26 26.91
N GLU A 619 47.46 23.70 28.14
CA GLU A 619 46.84 24.82 28.87
C GLU A 619 47.05 26.20 28.18
N THR A 620 47.70 26.25 27.01
CA THR A 620 47.92 27.50 26.26
C THR A 620 46.86 27.83 25.20
N ASN A 621 45.82 27.00 25.04
CA ASN A 621 44.73 27.31 24.11
C ASN A 621 43.65 28.14 24.79
N HIS A 622 43.66 29.46 24.64
CA HIS A 622 42.48 30.29 24.89
C HIS A 622 41.51 30.17 23.69
N TYR A 623 40.25 29.84 23.98
CA TYR A 623 39.23 29.46 23.03
C TYR A 623 38.29 30.65 22.80
N LEU A 624 38.11 31.05 21.54
CA LEU A 624 37.40 32.27 21.13
C LEU A 624 37.97 33.54 21.81
N ASP A 625 38.41 34.52 21.02
CA ASP A 625 38.71 35.85 21.58
C ASP A 625 37.48 36.30 22.38
N LYS A 626 37.67 36.75 23.63
CA LYS A 626 36.59 37.16 24.53
C LYS A 626 35.68 38.19 23.85
N ILE A 627 36.25 39.03 23.00
CA ILE A 627 35.55 40.01 22.16
C ILE A 627 34.59 39.32 21.17
N ILE A 628 35.00 38.20 20.57
CA ILE A 628 34.17 37.43 19.63
C ILE A 628 33.06 36.69 20.37
N ALA A 629 33.36 36.09 21.53
CA ALA A 629 32.35 35.41 22.36
C ALA A 629 31.27 36.40 22.85
N GLU A 630 31.68 37.58 23.33
CA GLU A 630 30.78 38.66 23.73
C GLU A 630 29.95 39.18 22.54
N GLY A 631 30.57 39.38 21.38
CA GLY A 631 29.88 39.76 20.15
C GLY A 631 28.84 38.72 19.68
N PHE A 632 29.16 37.43 19.77
CA PHE A 632 28.24 36.34 19.45
C PHE A 632 27.05 36.35 20.41
N CYS A 633 27.31 36.44 21.72
CA CYS A 633 26.25 36.51 22.74
C CYS A 633 25.32 37.71 22.52
N GLN A 634 25.86 38.89 22.20
CA GLN A 634 25.04 40.07 21.86
C GLN A 634 24.17 39.84 20.62
N SER A 635 24.72 39.18 19.59
CA SER A 635 23.96 38.85 18.37
C SER A 635 22.81 37.88 18.66
N VAL A 636 23.06 36.83 19.44
CA VAL A 636 22.05 35.83 19.82
C VAL A 636 20.99 36.43 20.75
N GLN A 637 21.35 37.36 21.64
CA GLN A 637 20.39 38.06 22.50
C GLN A 637 19.37 38.89 21.72
N LYS A 638 19.79 39.51 20.60
CA LYS A 638 18.88 40.26 19.72
C LYS A 638 17.79 39.39 19.09
N LEU A 639 18.03 38.08 18.93
CA LEU A 639 17.04 37.15 18.37
C LEU A 639 15.91 36.81 19.34
N GLY A 640 16.12 36.97 20.66
CA GLY A 640 15.16 36.53 21.69
C GLY A 640 13.71 37.01 21.45
N PRO A 641 13.47 38.29 21.14
CA PRO A 641 12.13 38.82 20.86
C PRO A 641 11.46 38.27 19.58
N LEU A 642 12.24 37.71 18.64
CA LEU A 642 11.75 37.15 17.38
C LEU A 642 11.32 35.67 17.51
N CYS A 643 11.77 34.99 18.57
CA CYS A 643 11.47 33.57 18.74
C CYS A 643 10.03 33.34 19.22
N HIS A 644 9.33 32.47 18.53
CA HIS A 644 7.94 32.12 18.81
C HIS A 644 7.79 30.71 19.36
N SER A 645 8.79 29.85 19.15
CA SER A 645 8.77 28.46 19.64
C SER A 645 9.67 28.23 20.85
N VAL A 646 9.26 27.29 21.71
CA VAL A 646 10.08 26.83 22.84
C VAL A 646 11.39 26.19 22.36
N ALA A 647 11.39 25.61 21.16
CA ALA A 647 12.58 25.03 20.53
C ALA A 647 13.62 26.12 20.20
N GLU A 648 13.21 27.19 19.52
CA GLU A 648 14.09 28.33 19.18
C GLU A 648 14.74 28.94 20.43
N LEU A 649 13.94 29.21 21.47
CA LEU A 649 14.44 29.78 22.72
C LEU A 649 15.44 28.87 23.44
N LYS A 650 15.21 27.55 23.42
CA LYS A 650 16.17 26.56 23.97
C LYS A 650 17.49 26.59 23.21
N TYR A 651 17.44 26.66 21.88
CA TYR A 651 18.62 26.77 21.04
C TYR A 651 19.41 28.05 21.31
N LEU A 652 18.75 29.21 21.42
CA LEU A 652 19.41 30.47 21.76
C LEU A 652 20.12 30.40 23.13
N ALA A 653 19.42 29.91 24.16
CA ALA A 653 19.98 29.79 25.50
C ALA A 653 21.19 28.83 25.53
N HIS A 654 21.11 27.72 24.79
CA HIS A 654 22.18 26.74 24.70
C HIS A 654 23.41 27.32 23.97
N MET A 655 23.20 28.02 22.86
CA MET A 655 24.28 28.71 22.12
C MET A 655 24.97 29.79 22.94
N GLN A 656 24.22 30.58 23.72
CA GLN A 656 24.79 31.57 24.64
C GLN A 656 25.65 30.91 25.72
N ARG A 657 25.19 29.78 26.27
CA ARG A 657 25.95 29.03 27.28
C ARG A 657 27.26 28.49 26.69
N ILE A 658 27.21 27.89 25.51
CA ILE A 658 28.40 27.38 24.80
C ILE A 658 29.40 28.52 24.53
N ALA A 659 28.96 29.65 23.98
CA ALA A 659 29.84 30.78 23.68
C ALA A 659 30.47 31.38 24.95
N THR A 660 29.70 31.48 26.04
CA THR A 660 30.19 31.94 27.34
C THR A 660 31.25 30.99 27.90
N LEU A 661 30.96 29.69 27.88
CA LEU A 661 31.89 28.65 28.33
C LEU A 661 33.13 28.58 27.45
N ALA A 662 33.03 28.85 26.15
CA ALA A 662 34.19 28.85 25.27
C ALA A 662 35.26 29.83 25.76
N SER A 663 34.87 31.00 26.28
CA SER A 663 35.82 31.99 26.83
C SER A 663 36.41 31.65 28.20
N THR A 664 35.84 30.69 28.94
CA THR A 664 36.15 30.45 30.38
C THR A 664 36.50 29.00 30.70
N ASN A 665 35.71 28.05 30.22
CA ASN A 665 35.93 26.62 30.36
C ASN A 665 35.71 25.90 29.00
N PRO A 666 36.76 25.81 28.18
CA PRO A 666 36.67 25.22 26.86
C PRO A 666 36.27 23.75 26.86
N ALA A 667 36.78 22.97 27.82
CA ALA A 667 36.44 21.56 27.93
C ALA A 667 34.93 21.36 28.08
N GLU A 668 34.32 22.19 28.92
CA GLU A 668 32.89 22.20 29.17
C GLU A 668 32.11 22.77 27.98
N SER A 669 32.65 23.74 27.24
CA SER A 669 32.00 24.27 26.03
C SER A 669 31.88 23.24 24.90
N TYR A 670 32.90 22.38 24.69
CA TYR A 670 32.78 21.25 23.76
C TYR A 670 31.81 20.19 24.24
N HIS A 671 31.76 19.95 25.55
CA HIS A 671 30.79 19.04 26.13
C HIS A 671 29.37 19.52 25.84
N GLU A 672 29.08 20.80 26.08
CA GLU A 672 27.80 21.43 25.81
C GLU A 672 27.46 21.49 24.30
N LEU A 673 28.46 21.67 23.43
CA LEU A 673 28.26 21.62 21.97
C LEU A 673 27.71 20.27 21.49
N ALA A 674 28.11 19.15 22.11
CA ALA A 674 27.59 17.83 21.76
C ALA A 674 26.06 17.72 21.97
N PHE A 675 25.50 18.49 22.90
CA PHE A 675 24.06 18.53 23.17
C PHE A 675 23.28 19.43 22.20
N LEU A 676 23.94 20.32 21.45
CA LEU A 676 23.29 21.18 20.47
C LEU A 676 22.65 20.37 19.32
N TYR A 677 23.31 19.27 18.91
CA TYR A 677 22.78 18.32 17.93
C TYR A 677 21.76 17.34 18.53
N ASP A 678 21.93 16.96 19.79
CA ASP A 678 20.95 16.17 20.55
C ASP A 678 19.61 16.91 20.68
N GLY A 679 19.66 18.24 20.84
CA GLY A 679 18.47 19.09 20.83
C GLY A 679 17.62 18.92 19.56
N LEU A 680 18.26 18.69 18.41
CA LEU A 680 17.64 18.66 17.08
C LEU A 680 17.00 17.30 16.83
N GLY A 681 17.66 16.25 17.32
CA GLY A 681 17.14 14.89 17.38
C GLY A 681 15.90 14.76 18.26
N ASN A 682 15.91 15.43 19.42
CA ASN A 682 14.83 15.37 20.42
C ASN A 682 13.61 16.26 20.13
N LEU A 683 13.65 17.10 19.08
CA LEU A 683 12.47 17.86 18.67
C LEU A 683 11.33 16.90 18.26
N SER A 684 10.09 17.27 18.57
CA SER A 684 8.93 16.53 18.05
C SER A 684 8.86 16.63 16.53
N GLY A 685 8.10 15.75 15.86
CA GLY A 685 7.90 15.83 14.40
C GLY A 685 7.47 17.22 13.93
N ASN A 686 6.49 17.81 14.63
CA ASN A 686 5.94 19.13 14.33
C ASN A 686 6.93 20.25 14.64
N ASP A 687 7.62 20.18 15.78
CA ASP A 687 8.60 21.21 16.17
C ASP A 687 9.79 21.22 15.20
N PHE A 688 10.26 20.05 14.76
CA PHE A 688 11.34 19.94 13.79
C PHE A 688 10.94 20.46 12.41
N ALA A 689 9.75 20.09 11.92
CA ALA A 689 9.23 20.57 10.65
C ALA A 689 9.10 22.11 10.65
N SER A 690 8.60 22.69 11.74
CA SER A 690 8.52 24.13 11.93
C SER A 690 9.90 24.81 12.07
N PHE A 691 10.89 24.11 12.64
CA PHE A 691 12.24 24.63 12.85
C PHE A 691 13.06 24.69 11.55
N ILE A 692 12.89 23.74 10.64
CA ILE A 692 13.62 23.73 9.35
C ILE A 692 12.88 24.47 8.23
N ASP A 693 11.65 24.93 8.48
CA ASP A 693 10.81 25.63 7.51
C ASP A 693 11.49 26.92 7.01
N PRO A 694 11.73 27.08 5.70
CA PRO A 694 12.29 28.31 5.13
C PRO A 694 11.46 29.57 5.40
N THR A 695 10.16 29.43 5.64
CA THR A 695 9.24 30.54 5.94
C THR A 695 9.32 31.00 7.39
N ASN A 696 9.87 30.18 8.29
CA ASN A 696 10.10 30.56 9.68
C ASN A 696 11.42 31.34 9.82
N HIS A 697 11.36 32.65 9.59
CA HIS A 697 12.53 33.53 9.61
C HIS A 697 13.30 33.54 10.94
N ALA A 698 12.60 33.41 12.08
CA ALA A 698 13.23 33.31 13.39
C ALA A 698 14.08 32.04 13.51
N SER A 699 13.53 30.89 13.11
CA SER A 699 14.28 29.63 13.06
C SER A 699 15.44 29.67 12.06
N GLN A 700 15.27 30.28 10.89
CA GLN A 700 16.38 30.45 9.93
C GLN A 700 17.53 31.28 10.51
N LEU A 701 17.23 32.34 11.28
CA LEU A 701 18.24 33.13 11.99
C LEU A 701 18.92 32.34 13.12
N VAL A 702 18.17 31.50 13.85
CA VAL A 702 18.72 30.58 14.87
C VAL A 702 19.67 29.57 14.25
N ILE A 703 19.27 28.94 13.14
CA ILE A 703 20.10 28.01 12.35
C ILE A 703 21.39 28.70 11.86
N LEU A 704 21.27 29.92 11.35
CA LEU A 704 22.39 30.72 10.88
C LEU A 704 23.43 30.96 11.99
N HIS A 705 22.99 31.27 13.23
CA HIS A 705 23.90 31.43 14.37
C HIS A 705 24.48 30.09 14.85
N MET A 706 23.71 29.01 14.77
CA MET A 706 24.17 27.66 15.09
C MET A 706 25.30 27.22 14.16
N LEU A 707 25.20 27.50 12.85
CA LEU A 707 26.24 27.20 11.87
C LEU A 707 27.53 27.98 12.14
N VAL A 708 27.44 29.25 12.58
CA VAL A 708 28.62 30.03 12.99
C VAL A 708 29.28 29.41 14.22
N LEU A 709 28.49 29.09 15.24
CA LEU A 709 29.00 28.53 16.49
C LEU A 709 29.69 27.18 16.26
N GLU A 710 29.08 26.28 15.48
CA GLU A 710 29.69 25.01 15.13
C GLU A 710 31.00 25.20 14.37
N PHE A 711 31.04 26.12 13.41
CA PHE A 711 32.25 26.39 12.65
C PHE A 711 33.40 26.86 13.57
N VAL A 712 33.10 27.77 14.50
CA VAL A 712 34.14 28.30 15.40
C VAL A 712 34.68 27.22 16.33
N MET A 713 33.80 26.37 16.84
CA MET A 713 34.18 25.29 17.73
C MET A 713 34.89 24.15 16.98
N SER A 714 34.46 23.81 15.76
CA SER A 714 35.04 22.71 14.96
C SER A 714 36.46 23.02 14.46
N ARG A 715 36.79 24.30 14.24
CA ARG A 715 38.16 24.76 13.86
C ARG A 715 39.25 24.22 14.78
N LYS A 716 38.99 24.17 16.07
CA LYS A 716 39.97 23.79 17.10
C LYS A 716 39.99 22.28 17.34
N ALA A 717 38.85 21.58 17.22
CA ALA A 717 38.80 20.12 17.25
C ALA A 717 39.61 19.45 16.12
N VAL A 718 39.76 20.12 14.97
CA VAL A 718 40.52 19.62 13.79
C VAL A 718 41.99 20.07 13.80
N GLU A 719 42.43 20.89 14.77
CA GLU A 719 43.82 21.37 14.81
C GLU A 719 44.86 20.27 15.07
N GLY A 720 44.50 19.18 15.76
CA GLY A 720 45.34 17.98 15.87
C GLY A 720 45.53 17.23 14.55
N ASP A 721 44.59 17.35 13.60
CA ASP A 721 44.57 16.63 12.33
C ASP A 721 45.15 17.45 11.15
N LYS A 722 45.64 18.67 11.42
CA LYS A 722 46.37 19.49 10.42
C LYS A 722 47.67 18.82 9.92
N ARG A 723 48.15 17.76 10.58
CA ARG A 723 49.28 16.96 10.09
C ARG A 723 48.88 15.99 8.96
N SER A 724 47.59 15.70 8.77
CA SER A 724 47.09 14.89 7.67
C SER A 724 46.55 15.77 6.53
N ALA A 725 46.81 15.38 5.28
CA ALA A 725 46.28 16.08 4.10
C ALA A 725 44.74 16.03 4.05
N ILE A 726 44.14 15.01 4.66
CA ILE A 726 42.70 14.77 4.71
C ILE A 726 42.02 15.71 5.70
N GLY A 727 42.61 15.92 6.89
CA GLY A 727 42.10 16.84 7.90
C GLY A 727 42.06 18.30 7.41
N LYS A 728 43.09 18.73 6.66
CA LYS A 728 43.12 20.04 6.00
C LYS A 728 41.99 20.20 4.99
N LYS A 729 41.85 19.26 4.03
CA LYS A 729 40.80 19.32 2.99
C LYS A 729 39.38 19.30 3.56
N GLY A 730 39.12 18.49 4.59
CA GLY A 730 37.82 18.43 5.25
C GLY A 730 37.39 19.72 5.97
N TYR A 731 38.35 20.44 6.57
CA TYR A 731 38.06 21.73 7.20
C TYR A 731 37.74 22.83 6.17
N HIS A 732 38.45 22.86 5.03
CA HIS A 732 38.17 23.81 3.95
C HIS A 732 36.77 23.62 3.33
N CYS A 733 36.34 22.38 3.13
CA CYS A 733 35.00 22.07 2.60
C CYS A 733 33.89 22.57 3.54
N ARG A 734 33.97 22.27 4.84
CA ARG A 734 32.99 22.75 5.83
C ARG A 734 32.94 24.28 5.89
N LYS A 735 34.10 24.95 5.84
CA LYS A 735 34.17 26.42 5.78
C LYS A 735 33.44 27.00 4.56
N ALA A 736 33.61 26.39 3.39
CA ALA A 736 32.94 26.83 2.15
C ALA A 736 31.42 26.64 2.23
N MET A 737 30.95 25.50 2.74
CA MET A 737 29.54 25.19 2.88
C MET A 737 28.82 26.15 3.84
N SER A 738 29.36 26.37 5.05
CA SER A 738 28.74 27.27 6.04
C SER A 738 28.62 28.69 5.51
N LYS A 739 29.60 29.17 4.73
CA LYS A 739 29.53 30.49 4.08
C LYS A 739 28.39 30.55 3.05
N VAL A 740 28.25 29.53 2.20
CA VAL A 740 27.19 29.49 1.18
C VAL A 740 25.82 29.44 1.84
N TRP A 741 25.61 28.56 2.83
CA TRP A 741 24.33 28.46 3.53
C TRP A 741 23.93 29.74 4.24
N ILE A 742 24.87 30.42 4.91
CA ILE A 742 24.59 31.68 5.61
C ILE A 742 24.24 32.79 4.61
N GLN A 743 24.94 32.86 3.47
CA GLN A 743 24.60 33.81 2.41
C GLN A 743 23.24 33.50 1.77
N GLN A 744 22.87 32.22 1.62
CA GLN A 744 21.57 31.82 1.06
C GLN A 744 20.42 32.13 2.01
N ILE A 745 20.56 31.85 3.31
CA ILE A 745 19.57 32.20 4.33
C ILE A 745 19.33 33.71 4.30
N LEU A 746 20.40 34.51 4.32
CA LEU A 746 20.29 35.98 4.33
C LEU A 746 19.62 36.52 3.07
N ARG A 747 19.89 35.96 1.88
CA ARG A 747 19.23 36.37 0.63
C ARG A 747 17.73 36.08 0.60
N LYS A 748 17.27 35.08 1.35
CA LYS A 748 15.84 34.67 1.41
C LYS A 748 15.07 35.40 2.51
N LEU A 749 15.75 36.06 3.44
CA LEU A 749 15.10 36.80 4.52
C LEU A 749 14.50 38.13 3.99
N PRO A 750 13.37 38.60 4.56
CA PRO A 750 12.90 39.96 4.33
C PRO A 750 13.89 40.99 4.89
N VAL A 751 13.89 42.20 4.31
CA VAL A 751 14.85 43.28 4.63
C VAL A 751 14.86 43.63 6.13
N GLU A 752 13.71 43.57 6.79
CA GLU A 752 13.55 43.83 8.23
C GLU A 752 14.33 42.85 9.14
N TYR A 753 14.71 41.67 8.64
CA TYR A 753 15.48 40.67 9.40
C TYR A 753 17.00 40.74 9.15
N TYR A 754 17.46 41.60 8.23
CA TYR A 754 18.88 41.65 7.85
C TYR A 754 19.80 42.09 9.00
N GLU A 755 19.32 42.99 9.87
CA GLU A 755 20.10 43.47 11.03
C GLU A 755 20.50 42.33 12.00
N TYR A 756 19.68 41.27 12.07
CA TYR A 756 19.92 40.12 12.94
C TYR A 756 20.96 39.13 12.36
N GLY A 757 21.18 39.16 11.05
CA GLY A 757 22.17 38.33 10.37
C GLY A 757 23.50 39.02 10.08
N GLU A 758 23.62 40.30 10.42
CA GLU A 758 24.79 41.13 10.10
C GLU A 758 26.07 40.66 10.79
N TRP A 759 26.01 40.39 12.10
CA TRP A 759 27.17 39.96 12.88
C TRP A 759 27.72 38.60 12.39
N PRO A 760 26.88 37.55 12.20
CA PRO A 760 27.31 36.29 11.58
C PRO A 760 27.98 36.45 10.21
N LEU A 761 27.41 37.30 9.34
CA LEU A 761 27.93 37.54 8.00
C LEU A 761 29.30 38.25 8.05
N ARG A 762 29.43 39.31 8.88
CA ARG A 762 30.70 40.02 9.09
C ARG A 762 31.76 39.09 9.66
N PHE A 763 31.39 38.24 10.61
CA PHE A 763 32.30 37.27 11.21
C PHE A 763 32.83 36.25 10.20
N ILE A 764 31.97 35.68 9.35
CA ILE A 764 32.42 34.72 8.33
C ILE A 764 33.28 35.37 7.25
N ASN A 765 32.97 36.60 6.87
CA ASN A 765 33.74 37.33 5.86
C ASN A 765 35.11 37.79 6.37
N SER A 766 35.31 37.98 7.68
CA SER A 766 36.60 38.38 8.26
C SER A 766 37.65 37.25 8.27
N LEU A 767 37.26 36.01 7.97
CA LEU A 767 38.13 34.85 7.93
C LEU A 767 38.90 34.77 6.58
N ASN A 768 40.01 35.51 6.47
CA ASN A 768 40.90 35.58 5.28
C ASN A 768 41.19 34.21 4.60
N TYR A 769 41.30 34.23 3.27
CA TYR A 769 41.47 33.08 2.38
C TYR A 769 42.91 33.00 1.83
N SER A 770 43.47 31.79 1.74
CA SER A 770 44.40 31.41 0.67
C SER A 770 43.89 30.08 0.12
N PHE A 771 43.36 30.08 -1.11
CA PHE A 771 43.21 28.84 -1.87
C PHE A 771 44.60 28.56 -2.44
N ASP A 772 45.27 27.51 -1.98
CA ASP A 772 46.41 26.99 -2.74
C ASP A 772 45.87 26.41 -4.06
N ASP A 773 46.53 26.72 -5.17
CA ASP A 773 46.05 26.56 -6.55
C ASP A 773 45.80 25.11 -7.01
N GLU A 774 46.00 24.11 -6.15
CA GLU A 774 45.94 22.67 -6.49
C GLU A 774 44.55 22.03 -6.37
N ASP A 775 43.56 22.65 -5.72
CA ASP A 775 42.21 22.07 -5.60
C ASP A 775 41.27 22.53 -6.74
N GLN A 776 41.52 22.03 -7.96
CA GLN A 776 40.71 22.33 -9.17
C GLN A 776 39.25 21.85 -9.12
N VAL A 777 38.88 20.98 -8.17
CA VAL A 777 37.54 20.35 -8.10
C VAL A 777 36.42 21.35 -7.81
N TRP A 778 36.73 22.48 -7.15
CA TRP A 778 35.72 23.43 -6.66
C TRP A 778 35.64 24.73 -7.46
N LYS A 779 36.61 25.01 -8.35
CA LYS A 779 36.63 26.21 -9.21
C LYS A 779 35.36 26.39 -10.08
N PRO A 780 34.70 25.35 -10.62
CA PRO A 780 33.53 25.53 -11.49
C PRO A 780 32.28 26.07 -10.78
N PHE A 781 32.12 25.82 -9.48
CA PHE A 781 30.94 26.25 -8.71
C PHE A 781 31.04 27.69 -8.20
N PHE A 782 32.25 28.24 -8.06
CA PHE A 782 32.44 29.65 -7.71
C PHE A 782 32.44 30.59 -8.93
N LEU A 783 32.51 30.05 -10.16
CA LEU A 783 32.65 30.83 -11.40
C LEU A 783 31.51 30.65 -12.43
N SER A 784 30.56 29.74 -12.21
CA SER A 784 29.40 29.58 -13.11
C SER A 784 28.20 30.45 -12.70
N ASN A 785 28.40 31.77 -12.77
CA ASN A 785 27.38 32.79 -13.10
C ASN A 785 28.01 34.20 -13.03
N GLY A 786 29.00 34.48 -13.88
CA GLY A 786 29.22 35.78 -14.54
C GLY A 786 29.20 37.11 -13.75
N ARG A 787 29.22 37.13 -12.41
CA ARG A 787 29.39 38.32 -11.57
C ARG A 787 30.10 37.93 -10.28
N THR A 788 31.39 38.25 -10.20
CA THR A 788 32.03 38.66 -8.96
C THR A 788 31.19 39.77 -8.33
N VAL A 789 30.51 39.50 -7.22
CA VAL A 789 29.95 40.56 -6.39
C VAL A 789 30.94 40.79 -5.25
N ILE A 790 31.71 41.85 -5.45
CA ILE A 790 32.70 42.51 -4.59
C ILE A 790 34.13 41.91 -4.67
N PRO A 791 35.07 42.60 -5.36
CA PRO A 791 36.49 42.27 -5.38
C PRO A 791 37.12 42.44 -3.99
N ALA A 792 38.26 41.77 -3.78
CA ALA A 792 39.15 42.11 -2.68
C ALA A 792 39.50 43.61 -2.76
N GLY A 793 39.10 44.37 -1.75
CA GLY A 793 39.40 45.79 -1.60
C GLY A 793 38.32 46.71 -2.18
N GLU A 794 37.31 47.01 -1.37
CA GLU A 794 36.71 48.35 -1.29
C GLU A 794 35.82 48.44 -0.04
N THR A 795 36.17 49.38 0.83
CA THR A 795 35.42 49.84 1.99
C THR A 795 34.01 50.29 1.60
N LEU A 796 32.97 49.63 2.12
CA LEU A 796 31.62 50.18 2.11
C LEU A 796 31.31 50.81 3.48
N SER A 797 31.17 52.13 3.41
CA SER A 797 30.84 53.06 4.47
C SER A 797 29.48 52.79 5.10
N LEU A 798 29.40 52.99 6.42
CA LEU A 798 28.18 53.35 7.15
C LEU A 798 27.52 54.57 6.50
N ALA A 799 26.45 54.38 5.72
CA ALA A 799 25.44 55.40 5.41
C ALA A 799 24.22 54.76 4.71
N VAL A 800 23.05 54.87 5.36
CA VAL A 800 21.68 54.74 4.78
C VAL A 800 21.21 53.31 4.43
N ILE A 801 20.59 52.61 5.39
CA ILE A 801 19.15 52.25 5.54
C ILE A 801 19.05 51.37 6.79
#